data_AF-A0A7Y8J7K3-F1
#
_entry.id   AF-A0A7Y8J7K3-F1
#
_cell.length_a   1.000
_cell.length_b   1.000
_cell.length_c   1.000
_cell.angle_alpha   90.00
_cell.angle_beta   90.00
_cell.angle_gamma   90.00
#
_symmetry.space_group_name_H-M   'P 1'
#
loop_
_entity.id
_entity.type
_entity.pdbx_description
1 polymer ?
#
loop_
_entity_poly.entity_id
_entity_poly.type
_entity_poly.pdbx_seq_one_letter_code
_entity_poly.pdbx_strand_id
1 'polypeptide(L)'
;MFQLSKNNFQNRYNKLSVLTVIIAAVLTTAVMSYFTETNKMVFDPLPTWEVNNPTSQVFVMDKIPPTSGSLAAGDSTVPNAYLVDPAIDTLLLMMQTKGTYLHKTAAHPSGIVGSNDIVIIKGSFQWDFRNTTSTDRIKGLIWQILQHPEGFTGEIIVADNTQWAEMGEDDNNSEDPAQCILDAINTFHSKGYPVYLCEWKDIMYNVVNEYSDGDYVDGYPYDPASKISYPKFKSPSGNYYISLKYGIWNPTTQTYNHDRLCIVDFPVLKAHGWTGATLAIKNWIGVLTVAYQNERYGGDGPMHFDYMFSEFALPAKVMQVTFPKLTIIDAAWTNPERNYGNIAIQLKMLLGSTDPFAASWYAAKYMLTPVAYYPDRTDPDNPGGVYNECLTNWINCMHDSGFAVSKDSSKISVYDRSVLSAQSTFNLTVSISDGWNLVSVPGINPDGQGVSNWWPGRIGDVFKFNDGYQIITATTPGEGYWMKHSGARIYNTGDEWPAIQIVSHNSINATKGWNLIGGYENSFSTTALTTTPPGLIIGPIYKYSVGYQIAETLDPGYGYWVNLTGRGLINIPDDFAKGVGKAAEYIKEDWGRIIISDATGKSYTLYAVNDKVNLNIYELPPRPPAGTFDIRFGSGRIAENINQSFQIIEMTGIEHPIKLTVENINLRLQDETGIEINENLKPVDEIKIHNTSINKLIITEELTPNNFALEQNYPNPFNPSTTISYTIPASSFVTLKVYDVLGNEIATLVNEEKPGGKYEVEFSPEQTISLSSGIYFYRLQSGSFIETKKMILLR
;
A
#
# COMPACT_ATOMS: atom_id res chain seq x y z
N MET A 1 17.56 -17.67 -12.74
CA MET A 1 18.31 -17.56 -14.02
C MET A 1 17.43 -16.91 -15.09
N PHE A 2 16.76 -15.79 -14.79
CA PHE A 2 15.88 -15.08 -15.73
C PHE A 2 16.01 -13.56 -15.52
N GLN A 3 17.22 -13.02 -15.70
CA GLN A 3 17.33 -11.64 -16.15
C GLN A 3 17.24 -11.71 -17.68
N LEU A 4 16.14 -11.22 -18.24
CA LEU A 4 16.06 -10.93 -19.66
C LEU A 4 17.01 -9.75 -19.92
N SER A 5 18.28 -10.05 -20.23
CA SER A 5 19.23 -9.02 -20.58
C SER A 5 19.04 -8.64 -22.04
N LYS A 6 19.02 -7.34 -22.33
CA LYS A 6 19.00 -6.78 -23.69
C LYS A 6 20.08 -7.44 -24.58
N ASN A 7 21.21 -7.79 -23.97
CA ASN A 7 22.33 -8.51 -24.59
C ASN A 7 22.06 -10.01 -24.88
N ASN A 8 21.26 -10.72 -24.09
CA ASN A 8 20.88 -12.11 -24.38
C ASN A 8 19.88 -12.21 -25.54
N PHE A 9 19.13 -11.13 -25.79
CA PHE A 9 18.25 -10.99 -26.94
C PHE A 9 19.05 -10.70 -28.22
N GLN A 10 20.00 -9.74 -28.17
CA GLN A 10 20.85 -9.40 -29.32
C GLN A 10 21.85 -10.50 -29.76
N ASN A 11 22.21 -11.46 -28.89
CA ASN A 11 23.30 -12.41 -29.15
C ASN A 11 22.94 -13.61 -30.05
N ARG A 12 21.71 -13.73 -30.59
CA ARG A 12 21.39 -14.74 -31.62
C ARG A 12 21.64 -14.27 -33.07
N TYR A 13 21.99 -13.00 -33.29
CA TYR A 13 22.13 -12.43 -34.63
C TYR A 13 23.57 -12.06 -35.06
N ASN A 14 24.60 -12.70 -34.48
CA ASN A 14 25.96 -12.60 -35.00
C ASN A 14 26.47 -13.91 -35.61
N LYS A 15 25.89 -14.25 -36.77
CA LYS A 15 26.59 -15.00 -37.82
C LYS A 15 26.26 -14.37 -39.18
N LEU A 16 26.98 -13.31 -39.55
CA LEU A 16 27.75 -13.26 -40.79
C LEU A 16 28.58 -11.95 -40.87
N SER A 17 29.91 -12.16 -40.87
CA SER A 17 30.98 -11.34 -41.43
C SER A 17 30.99 -9.81 -41.23
N VAL A 18 31.89 -9.42 -40.32
CA VAL A 18 32.88 -8.33 -40.48
C VAL A 18 33.25 -8.08 -41.95
N LEU A 19 33.40 -6.79 -42.30
CA LEU A 19 34.14 -6.24 -43.46
C LEU A 19 33.33 -5.75 -44.68
N THR A 20 32.30 -4.93 -44.51
CA THR A 20 31.82 -3.92 -45.49
C THR A 20 30.79 -3.05 -44.75
N VAL A 21 30.85 -1.73 -44.60
CA VAL A 21 31.69 -0.72 -45.21
C VAL A 21 31.45 0.60 -44.45
N ILE A 22 32.55 1.33 -44.20
CA ILE A 22 32.64 2.67 -43.59
C ILE A 22 32.03 3.78 -44.50
N ILE A 23 31.07 3.44 -45.37
CA ILE A 23 30.46 4.37 -46.36
C ILE A 23 28.97 4.66 -46.05
N ALA A 24 28.36 4.02 -45.04
CA ALA A 24 26.97 4.34 -44.66
C ALA A 24 26.82 5.61 -43.79
N ALA A 25 27.91 6.15 -43.24
CA ALA A 25 27.91 7.33 -42.36
C ALA A 25 27.75 8.68 -43.10
N VAL A 26 27.61 8.68 -44.43
CA VAL A 26 27.38 9.90 -45.25
C VAL A 26 26.04 9.84 -46.00
N LEU A 27 25.20 8.83 -45.72
CA LEU A 27 23.82 8.72 -46.24
C LEU A 27 22.75 8.75 -45.13
N THR A 28 23.10 9.10 -43.89
CA THR A 28 22.17 9.33 -42.77
C THR A 28 21.50 10.71 -42.81
N THR A 29 21.11 11.15 -44.00
CA THR A 29 20.25 12.32 -44.24
C THR A 29 19.11 11.96 -45.20
N ALA A 30 18.38 10.89 -44.92
CA ALA A 30 17.13 10.58 -45.63
C ALA A 30 16.21 9.55 -44.92
N VAL A 31 16.02 9.63 -43.60
CA VAL A 31 14.79 9.14 -42.96
C VAL A 31 14.44 10.13 -41.84
N MET A 32 13.82 11.25 -42.21
CA MET A 32 13.13 12.08 -41.22
C MET A 32 11.83 11.35 -40.84
N SER A 33 11.76 10.84 -39.62
CA SER A 33 10.47 10.54 -38.98
C SER A 33 9.74 11.88 -38.79
N TYR A 34 8.72 12.13 -39.61
CA TYR A 34 7.92 13.36 -39.52
C TYR A 34 6.89 13.21 -38.39
N PHE A 35 7.28 13.50 -37.15
CA PHE A 35 6.33 13.86 -36.10
C PHE A 35 5.72 15.20 -36.49
N THR A 36 4.45 15.19 -36.90
CA THR A 36 3.74 16.42 -37.27
C THR A 36 2.60 16.62 -36.29
N GLU A 37 2.60 17.74 -35.56
CA GLU A 37 1.37 18.28 -34.99
C GLU A 37 0.45 18.62 -36.17
N THR A 38 -0.45 17.73 -36.54
CA THR A 38 -1.37 17.98 -37.63
C THR A 38 -2.50 18.88 -37.16
N ASN A 39 -2.80 19.94 -37.92
CA ASN A 39 -4.02 20.77 -37.78
C ASN A 39 -5.34 20.03 -38.11
N LYS A 40 -5.34 18.69 -38.15
CA LYS A 40 -6.55 17.90 -38.39
C LYS A 40 -7.35 17.85 -37.10
N MET A 41 -8.53 18.48 -37.13
CA MET A 41 -9.45 18.53 -35.98
C MET A 41 -9.90 17.12 -35.59
N VAL A 42 -9.62 16.75 -34.34
CA VAL A 42 -10.28 15.66 -33.61
C VAL A 42 -11.48 16.26 -32.88
N PHE A 43 -12.49 15.46 -32.54
CA PHE A 43 -13.55 15.91 -31.64
C PHE A 43 -12.97 16.22 -30.24
N ASP A 44 -13.07 17.48 -29.81
CA ASP A 44 -12.77 17.96 -28.45
C ASP A 44 -13.88 18.95 -28.01
N PRO A 45 -14.76 18.58 -27.06
CA PRO A 45 -14.75 17.31 -26.31
C PRO A 45 -15.26 16.11 -27.14
N LEU A 46 -14.87 14.91 -26.72
CA LEU A 46 -15.39 13.66 -27.29
C LEU A 46 -16.90 13.52 -27.01
N PRO A 47 -17.73 13.05 -27.98
CA PRO A 47 -19.17 12.94 -27.77
C PRO A 47 -19.54 11.90 -26.69
N THR A 48 -20.38 12.29 -25.74
CA THR A 48 -20.91 11.43 -24.68
C THR A 48 -22.43 11.38 -24.71
N TRP A 49 -23.00 10.29 -24.20
CA TRP A 49 -24.45 10.12 -24.09
C TRP A 49 -24.78 8.96 -23.14
N GLU A 50 -25.96 8.99 -22.52
CA GLU A 50 -26.41 7.93 -21.62
C GLU A 50 -27.72 7.32 -22.14
N VAL A 51 -27.76 5.99 -22.15
CA VAL A 51 -28.91 5.18 -22.56
C VAL A 51 -29.50 4.52 -21.32
N ASN A 52 -30.83 4.40 -21.27
CA ASN A 52 -31.50 3.61 -20.22
C ASN A 52 -31.22 2.12 -20.42
N ASN A 53 -30.64 1.46 -19.41
CA ASN A 53 -30.26 0.04 -19.44
C ASN A 53 -29.32 -0.31 -20.62
N PRO A 54 -28.11 0.27 -20.68
CA PRO A 54 -27.20 0.04 -21.79
C PRO A 54 -26.76 -1.42 -21.83
N THR A 55 -26.59 -1.96 -23.04
CA THR A 55 -25.91 -3.25 -23.25
C THR A 55 -24.42 -3.11 -23.00
N SER A 56 -23.84 -1.96 -23.36
CA SER A 56 -22.40 -1.72 -23.30
C SER A 56 -22.12 -0.34 -22.72
N GLN A 57 -21.03 -0.23 -21.94
CA GLN A 57 -20.54 1.03 -21.41
C GLN A 57 -19.16 1.31 -21.97
N VAL A 58 -18.94 2.52 -22.46
CA VAL A 58 -17.64 2.98 -22.98
C VAL A 58 -17.22 4.21 -22.17
N PHE A 59 -16.01 4.16 -21.62
CA PHE A 59 -15.44 5.23 -20.82
C PHE A 59 -14.34 5.88 -21.62
N VAL A 60 -14.45 7.18 -21.89
CA VAL A 60 -13.56 7.90 -22.79
C VAL A 60 -12.93 9.08 -22.08
N MET A 61 -11.65 9.33 -22.39
CA MET A 61 -10.95 10.50 -21.93
C MET A 61 -10.28 11.17 -23.11
N ASP A 62 -10.57 12.44 -23.29
CA ASP A 62 -9.71 13.38 -23.99
C ASP A 62 -8.69 13.98 -23.02
N LYS A 63 -7.64 14.63 -23.53
CA LYS A 63 -6.64 15.33 -22.72
C LYS A 63 -6.11 14.46 -21.56
N ILE A 64 -5.68 13.24 -21.85
CA ILE A 64 -5.14 12.35 -20.81
C ILE A 64 -3.94 12.99 -20.12
N PRO A 65 -3.78 12.78 -18.80
CA PRO A 65 -2.57 13.21 -18.10
C PRO A 65 -1.31 12.63 -18.72
N PRO A 66 -0.16 13.32 -18.61
CA PRO A 66 1.13 12.74 -18.98
C PRO A 66 1.40 11.47 -18.16
N THR A 67 2.27 10.61 -18.68
CA THR A 67 2.71 9.41 -17.96
C THR A 67 3.56 9.82 -16.76
N SER A 68 3.65 8.95 -15.74
CA SER A 68 4.50 9.20 -14.56
C SER A 68 6.01 9.10 -14.82
N GLY A 69 6.43 9.05 -16.10
CA GLY A 69 7.82 8.91 -16.53
C GLY A 69 8.25 7.47 -16.82
N SER A 70 9.30 7.34 -17.62
CA SER A 70 9.87 6.09 -18.10
C SER A 70 10.63 5.33 -17.02
N LEU A 71 10.75 4.02 -17.19
CA LEU A 71 11.42 3.10 -16.29
C LEU A 71 12.71 2.59 -16.92
N ALA A 72 13.78 2.55 -16.13
CA ALA A 72 15.00 1.85 -16.50
C ALA A 72 14.85 0.34 -16.25
N ALA A 73 15.23 -0.47 -17.24
CA ALA A 73 15.12 -1.93 -17.19
C ALA A 73 15.76 -2.52 -15.92
N GLY A 74 14.95 -3.21 -15.11
CA GLY A 74 15.45 -3.95 -13.95
C GLY A 74 15.89 -3.06 -12.78
N ASP A 75 15.66 -1.75 -12.82
CA ASP A 75 16.03 -0.83 -11.75
C ASP A 75 15.08 -0.98 -10.55
N SER A 76 15.53 -1.69 -9.52
CA SER A 76 14.78 -1.87 -8.28
C SER A 76 14.69 -0.59 -7.44
N THR A 77 15.50 0.43 -7.72
CA THR A 77 15.55 1.69 -6.97
C THR A 77 14.50 2.70 -7.40
N VAL A 78 13.90 2.53 -8.58
CA VAL A 78 12.82 3.41 -9.07
C VAL A 78 11.70 3.47 -8.02
N PRO A 79 11.32 4.65 -7.49
CA PRO A 79 10.23 4.73 -6.52
C PRO A 79 8.94 4.16 -7.11
N ASN A 80 8.10 3.52 -6.29
CA ASN A 80 6.81 2.99 -6.76
C ASN A 80 5.95 4.06 -7.44
N ALA A 81 6.20 5.36 -7.16
CA ALA A 81 5.45 6.48 -7.72
C ALA A 81 5.60 6.60 -9.24
N TYR A 82 6.61 5.95 -9.82
CA TYR A 82 6.80 5.88 -11.26
C TYR A 82 6.10 4.67 -11.90
N LEU A 83 5.55 3.75 -11.09
CA LEU A 83 4.79 2.58 -11.55
C LEU A 83 3.30 2.89 -11.78
N VAL A 84 2.80 4.01 -11.24
CA VAL A 84 1.41 4.45 -11.44
C VAL A 84 1.24 5.10 -12.81
N ASP A 85 0.00 5.14 -13.30
CA ASP A 85 -0.35 5.92 -14.49
C ASP A 85 -1.65 6.70 -14.24
N PRO A 86 -1.61 8.04 -14.17
CA PRO A 86 -2.78 8.82 -13.78
C PRO A 86 -3.95 8.69 -14.78
N ALA A 87 -3.69 8.40 -16.06
CA ALA A 87 -4.76 8.17 -17.01
C ALA A 87 -5.45 6.84 -16.73
N ILE A 88 -4.70 5.76 -16.53
CA ILE A 88 -5.28 4.46 -16.15
C ILE A 88 -6.05 4.58 -14.82
N ASP A 89 -5.48 5.24 -13.82
CA ASP A 89 -6.13 5.44 -12.52
C ASP A 89 -7.47 6.18 -12.69
N THR A 90 -7.48 7.25 -13.49
CA THR A 90 -8.70 8.02 -13.78
C THR A 90 -9.72 7.20 -14.56
N LEU A 91 -9.29 6.43 -15.57
CA LEU A 91 -10.17 5.58 -16.37
C LEU A 91 -10.87 4.54 -15.50
N LEU A 92 -10.11 3.82 -14.67
CA LEU A 92 -10.63 2.80 -13.78
C LEU A 92 -11.57 3.39 -12.72
N LEU A 93 -11.27 4.59 -12.24
CA LEU A 93 -12.14 5.33 -11.34
C LEU A 93 -13.47 5.71 -12.03
N MET A 94 -13.45 6.19 -13.27
CA MET A 94 -14.67 6.46 -14.05
C MET A 94 -15.51 5.20 -14.22
N MET A 95 -14.87 4.06 -14.52
CA MET A 95 -15.51 2.75 -14.63
C MET A 95 -16.18 2.36 -13.31
N GLN A 96 -15.47 2.52 -12.19
CA GLN A 96 -15.97 2.23 -10.85
C GLN A 96 -17.21 3.07 -10.51
N THR A 97 -17.22 4.37 -10.84
CA THR A 97 -18.36 5.26 -10.60
C THR A 97 -19.63 4.84 -11.33
N LYS A 98 -19.51 4.04 -12.40
CA LYS A 98 -20.64 3.45 -13.14
C LYS A 98 -20.80 1.94 -12.90
N GLY A 99 -20.24 1.44 -11.79
CA GLY A 99 -20.45 0.07 -11.30
C GLY A 99 -19.57 -1.00 -11.94
N THR A 100 -18.55 -0.60 -12.72
CA THR A 100 -17.58 -1.52 -13.32
C THR A 100 -16.27 -1.47 -12.54
N TYR A 101 -15.99 -2.50 -11.73
CA TYR A 101 -14.84 -2.54 -10.83
C TYR A 101 -13.68 -3.36 -11.43
N LEU A 102 -12.44 -2.86 -11.31
CA LEU A 102 -11.26 -3.63 -11.71
C LEU A 102 -11.11 -4.88 -10.85
N HIS A 103 -11.21 -4.74 -9.52
CA HIS A 103 -10.95 -5.84 -8.59
C HIS A 103 -12.22 -6.59 -8.24
N LYS A 104 -12.15 -7.93 -8.36
CA LYS A 104 -13.18 -8.85 -7.90
C LYS A 104 -12.95 -9.16 -6.43
N THR A 105 -13.79 -8.60 -5.58
CA THR A 105 -13.70 -8.75 -4.12
C THR A 105 -15.00 -9.32 -3.54
N ALA A 106 -15.03 -9.64 -2.25
CA ALA A 106 -16.26 -9.99 -1.56
C ALA A 106 -17.33 -8.88 -1.64
N ALA A 107 -16.91 -7.61 -1.64
CA ALA A 107 -17.80 -6.45 -1.80
C ALA A 107 -18.22 -6.22 -3.26
N HIS A 108 -17.37 -6.59 -4.21
CA HIS A 108 -17.60 -6.43 -5.65
C HIS A 108 -17.39 -7.75 -6.40
N PRO A 109 -18.31 -8.72 -6.25
CA PRO A 109 -18.14 -10.07 -6.82
C PRO A 109 -18.18 -10.10 -8.35
N SER A 110 -18.66 -9.03 -8.99
CA SER A 110 -18.66 -8.83 -10.44
C SER A 110 -17.42 -8.12 -10.98
N GLY A 111 -16.41 -7.86 -10.13
CA GLY A 111 -15.16 -7.25 -10.57
C GLY A 111 -14.40 -8.11 -11.59
N ILE A 112 -13.48 -7.46 -12.30
CA ILE A 112 -12.81 -8.03 -13.48
C ILE A 112 -11.72 -9.04 -13.08
N VAL A 113 -10.83 -8.65 -12.16
CA VAL A 113 -9.61 -9.39 -11.77
C VAL A 113 -9.72 -9.85 -10.33
N GLY A 114 -9.66 -11.15 -10.09
CA GLY A 114 -9.56 -11.74 -8.75
C GLY A 114 -8.15 -11.70 -8.16
N SER A 115 -8.07 -11.79 -6.83
CA SER A 115 -6.82 -11.76 -6.06
C SER A 115 -5.84 -12.87 -6.44
N ASN A 116 -6.32 -14.01 -6.96
CA ASN A 116 -5.49 -15.16 -7.31
C ASN A 116 -5.57 -15.52 -8.81
N ASP A 117 -6.06 -14.60 -9.64
CA ASP A 117 -6.17 -14.80 -11.09
C ASP A 117 -4.80 -14.80 -11.77
N ILE A 118 -4.69 -15.57 -12.85
CA ILE A 118 -3.63 -15.42 -13.83
C ILE A 118 -4.13 -14.42 -14.86
N VAL A 119 -3.53 -13.24 -14.86
CA VAL A 119 -3.93 -12.12 -15.71
C VAL A 119 -3.03 -12.08 -16.93
N ILE A 120 -3.60 -12.21 -18.12
CA ILE A 120 -2.88 -11.99 -19.37
C ILE A 120 -3.25 -10.61 -19.89
N ILE A 121 -2.26 -9.73 -20.01
CA ILE A 121 -2.41 -8.45 -20.70
C ILE A 121 -1.92 -8.65 -22.13
N LYS A 122 -2.86 -8.69 -23.09
CA LYS A 122 -2.54 -8.86 -24.49
C LYS A 122 -2.30 -7.50 -25.13
N GLY A 123 -1.03 -7.10 -25.28
CA GLY A 123 -0.68 -5.89 -26.03
C GLY A 123 -0.56 -6.11 -27.53
N SER A 124 -0.06 -5.08 -28.22
CA SER A 124 0.34 -5.11 -29.64
C SER A 124 1.71 -4.44 -29.78
N PHE A 125 2.79 -5.23 -29.70
CA PHE A 125 4.17 -4.72 -29.60
C PHE A 125 4.97 -4.86 -30.91
N GLN A 126 4.29 -4.73 -32.04
CA GLN A 126 4.83 -5.06 -33.35
C GLN A 126 5.45 -3.85 -34.08
N TRP A 127 6.74 -3.97 -34.42
CA TRP A 127 7.59 -3.05 -35.22
C TRP A 127 7.75 -1.62 -34.68
N ASP A 128 8.85 -0.98 -35.07
CA ASP A 128 9.12 0.43 -34.83
C ASP A 128 7.99 1.32 -35.37
N PHE A 129 7.73 2.44 -34.69
CA PHE A 129 6.81 3.49 -35.16
C PHE A 129 5.35 3.04 -35.33
N ARG A 130 4.90 2.01 -34.59
CA ARG A 130 3.46 1.70 -34.48
C ARG A 130 2.64 2.71 -33.68
N ASN A 131 3.29 3.75 -33.18
CA ASN A 131 2.66 4.93 -32.60
C ASN A 131 1.90 4.61 -31.31
N THR A 132 2.50 3.82 -30.42
CA THR A 132 1.84 3.30 -29.20
C THR A 132 2.51 3.88 -27.98
N THR A 133 1.75 4.33 -26.97
CA THR A 133 2.28 4.64 -25.63
C THR A 133 2.00 3.51 -24.64
N SER A 134 1.73 2.32 -25.20
CA SER A 134 1.13 1.23 -24.46
C SER A 134 2.05 0.73 -23.36
N THR A 135 3.36 0.93 -23.46
CA THR A 135 4.33 0.62 -22.39
C THR A 135 3.95 1.27 -21.05
N ASP A 136 3.77 2.58 -21.02
CA ASP A 136 3.48 3.31 -19.78
C ASP A 136 2.07 3.04 -19.25
N ARG A 137 1.10 2.90 -20.15
CA ARG A 137 -0.29 2.64 -19.77
C ARG A 137 -0.47 1.19 -19.29
N ILE A 138 0.21 0.22 -19.90
CA ILE A 138 0.26 -1.16 -19.40
C ILE A 138 0.97 -1.22 -18.05
N LYS A 139 2.07 -0.47 -17.86
CA LYS A 139 2.73 -0.33 -16.54
C LYS A 139 1.75 0.12 -15.46
N GLY A 140 0.98 1.17 -15.71
CA GLY A 140 -0.05 1.64 -14.76
C GLY A 140 -1.13 0.60 -14.47
N LEU A 141 -1.61 -0.10 -15.50
CA LEU A 141 -2.58 -1.18 -15.33
C LEU A 141 -2.02 -2.34 -14.49
N ILE A 142 -0.77 -2.75 -14.73
CA ILE A 142 -0.08 -3.77 -13.93
C ILE A 142 -0.05 -3.33 -12.47
N TRP A 143 0.34 -2.08 -12.20
CA TRP A 143 0.36 -1.55 -10.84
C TRP A 143 -1.02 -1.64 -10.17
N GLN A 144 -2.07 -1.21 -10.86
CA GLN A 144 -3.44 -1.27 -10.35
C GLN A 144 -3.91 -2.70 -10.06
N ILE A 145 -3.56 -3.68 -10.89
CA ILE A 145 -3.85 -5.10 -10.62
C ILE A 145 -3.13 -5.57 -9.35
N LEU A 146 -1.85 -5.21 -9.18
CA LEU A 146 -1.06 -5.57 -8.00
C LEU A 146 -1.62 -4.96 -6.70
N GLN A 147 -2.35 -3.84 -6.78
CA GLN A 147 -3.03 -3.20 -5.64
C GLN A 147 -4.36 -3.86 -5.25
N HIS A 148 -4.61 -5.11 -5.65
CA HIS A 148 -5.85 -5.81 -5.28
C HIS A 148 -6.11 -5.72 -3.76
N PRO A 149 -7.29 -5.24 -3.31
CA PRO A 149 -7.58 -4.95 -1.89
C PRO A 149 -7.45 -6.16 -0.96
N GLU A 150 -7.69 -7.36 -1.50
CA GLU A 150 -7.56 -8.64 -0.78
C GLU A 150 -6.13 -9.24 -0.87
N GLY A 151 -5.19 -8.52 -1.46
CA GLY A 151 -3.82 -8.96 -1.75
C GLY A 151 -3.72 -9.79 -3.02
N PHE A 152 -2.88 -9.37 -3.99
CA PHE A 152 -2.67 -10.13 -5.22
C PHE A 152 -1.67 -11.28 -5.00
N THR A 153 -2.08 -12.49 -5.34
CA THR A 153 -1.33 -13.76 -5.21
C THR A 153 -1.21 -14.52 -6.53
N GLY A 154 -1.81 -13.98 -7.60
CA GLY A 154 -1.75 -14.50 -8.95
C GLY A 154 -0.44 -14.17 -9.68
N GLU A 155 -0.49 -14.28 -11.00
CA GLU A 155 0.60 -13.84 -11.90
C GLU A 155 0.05 -12.94 -12.99
N ILE A 156 0.84 -11.94 -13.39
CA ILE A 156 0.52 -11.07 -14.52
C ILE A 156 1.49 -11.39 -15.66
N ILE A 157 0.95 -11.71 -16.82
CA ILE A 157 1.70 -12.10 -18.01
C ILE A 157 1.36 -11.11 -19.12
N VAL A 158 2.33 -10.30 -19.53
CA VAL A 158 2.20 -9.48 -20.73
C VAL A 158 2.62 -10.32 -21.92
N ALA A 159 1.69 -10.55 -22.85
CA ALA A 159 1.91 -11.50 -23.95
C ALA A 159 1.47 -10.95 -25.30
N ASP A 160 2.20 -11.35 -26.34
CA ASP A 160 1.82 -11.13 -27.73
C ASP A 160 2.51 -12.15 -28.66
N ASN A 161 1.96 -12.35 -29.85
CA ASN A 161 2.59 -13.17 -30.90
C ASN A 161 3.51 -12.37 -31.82
N THR A 162 3.59 -11.05 -31.61
CA THR A 162 4.48 -10.05 -32.23
C THR A 162 4.48 -9.99 -33.75
N GLN A 163 3.66 -10.81 -34.44
CA GLN A 163 3.72 -11.01 -35.90
C GLN A 163 5.17 -11.03 -36.40
N TRP A 164 5.93 -12.00 -35.90
CA TRP A 164 7.33 -12.24 -36.28
C TRP A 164 8.38 -11.22 -35.76
N ALA A 165 7.99 -10.11 -35.13
CA ALA A 165 8.90 -9.15 -34.49
C ALA A 165 9.39 -9.61 -33.09
N GLU A 166 10.33 -8.91 -32.47
CA GLU A 166 10.77 -9.16 -31.08
C GLU A 166 10.08 -8.19 -30.11
N MET A 167 9.70 -8.64 -28.90
CA MET A 167 9.27 -7.72 -27.85
C MET A 167 10.52 -7.12 -27.19
N GLY A 168 10.69 -5.81 -27.28
CA GLY A 168 11.79 -5.10 -26.61
C GLY A 168 12.78 -4.37 -27.51
N GLU A 169 12.40 -4.10 -28.76
CA GLU A 169 13.09 -3.10 -29.58
C GLU A 169 12.81 -1.68 -29.06
N ASP A 170 13.85 -0.84 -28.99
CA ASP A 170 13.73 0.60 -28.78
C ASP A 170 13.03 1.17 -30.02
N ASP A 171 12.06 2.10 -29.88
CA ASP A 171 11.23 2.73 -30.95
C ASP A 171 9.76 2.25 -31.09
N ASN A 172 9.24 1.40 -30.20
CA ASN A 172 7.80 1.03 -30.16
C ASN A 172 6.95 1.92 -29.21
N ASN A 173 7.59 2.66 -28.32
CA ASN A 173 6.97 3.66 -27.46
C ASN A 173 7.06 5.05 -28.09
N SER A 174 5.92 5.69 -28.31
CA SER A 174 5.82 7.00 -28.97
C SER A 174 5.89 8.19 -28.02
N GLU A 175 5.73 7.96 -26.72
CA GLU A 175 5.98 8.99 -25.72
C GLU A 175 7.48 9.06 -25.39
N ASP A 176 8.12 7.90 -25.22
CA ASP A 176 9.56 7.78 -25.01
C ASP A 176 10.16 6.62 -25.81
N PRO A 177 10.77 6.88 -26.98
CA PRO A 177 11.38 5.85 -27.82
C PRO A 177 12.52 5.07 -27.16
N ALA A 178 13.14 5.62 -26.11
CA ALA A 178 14.23 4.96 -25.39
C ALA A 178 13.75 3.87 -24.41
N GLN A 179 12.44 3.70 -24.26
CA GLN A 179 11.83 2.74 -23.35
C GLN A 179 10.95 1.73 -24.12
N CYS A 180 11.06 0.46 -23.76
CA CYS A 180 10.20 -0.61 -24.27
C CYS A 180 9.43 -1.32 -23.16
N ILE A 181 8.45 -2.16 -23.53
CA ILE A 181 7.67 -2.93 -22.55
C ILE A 181 8.54 -3.83 -21.66
N LEU A 182 9.63 -4.37 -22.20
CA LEU A 182 10.55 -5.22 -21.45
C LEU A 182 11.17 -4.48 -20.26
N ASP A 183 11.45 -3.17 -20.41
CA ASP A 183 12.00 -2.36 -19.32
C ASP A 183 11.02 -2.30 -18.15
N ALA A 184 9.73 -2.02 -18.42
CA ALA A 184 8.69 -1.98 -17.42
C ALA A 184 8.53 -3.33 -16.69
N ILE A 185 8.45 -4.43 -17.43
CA ILE A 185 8.32 -5.78 -16.84
C ILE A 185 9.52 -6.14 -15.99
N ASN A 186 10.74 -5.85 -16.45
CA ASN A 186 11.96 -6.11 -15.70
C ASN A 186 12.01 -5.27 -14.39
N THR A 187 11.52 -4.03 -14.40
CA THR A 187 11.41 -3.20 -13.18
C THR A 187 10.42 -3.79 -12.17
N PHE A 188 9.26 -4.28 -12.61
CA PHE A 188 8.34 -4.98 -11.71
C PHE A 188 8.97 -6.25 -11.15
N HIS A 189 9.61 -7.04 -12.00
CA HIS A 189 10.27 -8.29 -11.62
C HIS A 189 11.42 -8.06 -10.61
N SER A 190 12.26 -7.04 -10.81
CA SER A 190 13.37 -6.72 -9.90
C SER A 190 12.90 -6.25 -8.51
N LYS A 191 11.67 -5.75 -8.42
CA LYS A 191 10.98 -5.41 -7.17
C LYS A 191 10.28 -6.60 -6.51
N GLY A 192 10.36 -7.80 -7.10
CA GLY A 192 9.78 -9.02 -6.56
C GLY A 192 8.31 -9.24 -6.91
N TYR A 193 7.73 -8.45 -7.83
CA TYR A 193 6.36 -8.67 -8.26
C TYR A 193 6.25 -9.83 -9.27
N PRO A 194 5.15 -10.60 -9.26
CA PRO A 194 4.94 -11.75 -10.14
C PRO A 194 4.47 -11.33 -11.54
N VAL A 195 5.28 -10.50 -12.21
CA VAL A 195 5.00 -9.92 -13.52
C VAL A 195 6.01 -10.45 -14.53
N TYR A 196 5.53 -10.95 -15.66
CA TYR A 196 6.35 -11.63 -16.66
C TYR A 196 5.98 -11.24 -18.08
N LEU A 197 6.96 -11.35 -18.98
CA LEU A 197 6.78 -11.20 -20.42
C LEU A 197 6.72 -12.59 -21.05
N CYS A 198 5.84 -12.80 -22.02
CA CYS A 198 5.72 -14.07 -22.75
C CYS A 198 5.54 -13.82 -24.25
N GLU A 199 6.54 -14.23 -25.04
CA GLU A 199 6.46 -14.17 -26.51
C GLU A 199 5.85 -15.45 -27.07
N TRP A 200 4.66 -15.35 -27.66
CA TRP A 200 4.05 -16.49 -28.32
C TRP A 200 4.64 -16.78 -29.70
N LYS A 201 5.46 -15.87 -30.25
CA LYS A 201 6.20 -16.09 -31.50
C LYS A 201 7.02 -17.38 -31.47
N ASP A 202 7.60 -17.71 -30.32
CA ASP A 202 8.48 -18.88 -30.20
C ASP A 202 7.73 -20.21 -30.29
N ILE A 203 6.42 -20.19 -30.06
CA ILE A 203 5.57 -21.39 -30.04
C ILE A 203 4.50 -21.40 -31.13
N MET A 204 4.36 -20.32 -31.91
CA MET A 204 3.26 -20.16 -32.88
C MET A 204 3.26 -21.12 -34.07
N TYR A 205 4.36 -21.84 -34.33
CA TYR A 205 4.44 -22.90 -35.33
C TYR A 205 4.24 -24.31 -34.76
N ASN A 206 4.18 -24.45 -33.45
CA ASN A 206 4.11 -25.75 -32.79
C ASN A 206 2.64 -26.14 -32.58
N VAL A 207 2.12 -27.04 -33.41
CA VAL A 207 0.79 -27.63 -33.17
C VAL A 207 0.94 -28.78 -32.18
N VAL A 208 0.18 -28.71 -31.09
CA VAL A 208 0.25 -29.65 -29.95
C VAL A 208 -1.16 -30.12 -29.58
N ASN A 209 -1.27 -31.07 -28.65
CA ASN A 209 -2.54 -31.42 -28.02
C ASN A 209 -2.74 -30.65 -26.71
N GLU A 210 -3.91 -30.80 -26.09
CA GLU A 210 -4.20 -30.16 -24.80
C GLU A 210 -3.53 -30.88 -23.63
N TYR A 211 -3.44 -30.22 -22.47
CA TYR A 211 -2.90 -30.85 -21.26
C TYR A 211 -3.74 -32.06 -20.81
N SER A 212 -5.04 -32.04 -21.05
CA SER A 212 -5.93 -33.19 -20.81
C SER A 212 -5.56 -34.42 -21.62
N ASP A 213 -4.85 -34.25 -22.73
CA ASP A 213 -4.37 -35.34 -23.59
C ASP A 213 -2.97 -35.83 -23.17
N GLY A 214 -2.43 -35.30 -22.06
CA GLY A 214 -1.09 -35.63 -21.57
C GLY A 214 0.05 -34.89 -22.27
N ASP A 215 -0.26 -33.90 -23.10
CA ASP A 215 0.73 -33.10 -23.82
C ASP A 215 1.10 -31.84 -23.03
N TYR A 216 2.33 -31.80 -22.52
CA TYR A 216 2.89 -30.67 -21.76
C TYR A 216 3.82 -29.77 -22.59
N VAL A 217 3.86 -29.94 -23.91
CA VAL A 217 4.68 -29.12 -24.80
C VAL A 217 3.97 -27.79 -25.07
N ASP A 218 4.69 -26.68 -24.92
CA ASP A 218 4.17 -25.35 -25.23
C ASP A 218 3.94 -25.22 -26.74
N GLY A 219 2.77 -24.69 -27.12
CA GLY A 219 2.31 -24.66 -28.50
C GLY A 219 0.86 -24.23 -28.63
N TYR A 220 0.26 -24.60 -29.75
CA TYR A 220 -1.11 -24.26 -30.09
C TYR A 220 -1.93 -25.52 -30.34
N PRO A 221 -2.86 -25.87 -29.45
CA PRO A 221 -3.89 -26.84 -29.73
C PRO A 221 -4.69 -26.41 -30.97
N TYR A 222 -5.02 -27.37 -31.83
CA TYR A 222 -5.83 -27.13 -33.01
C TYR A 222 -7.13 -27.92 -32.92
N ASP A 223 -8.25 -27.22 -33.07
CA ASP A 223 -9.58 -27.80 -33.19
C ASP A 223 -9.98 -27.81 -34.68
N PRO A 224 -9.97 -28.98 -35.36
CA PRO A 224 -10.29 -29.07 -36.77
C PRO A 224 -11.73 -28.70 -37.11
N ALA A 225 -12.67 -28.88 -36.18
CA ALA A 225 -14.09 -28.63 -36.42
C ALA A 225 -14.39 -27.13 -36.46
N SER A 226 -13.81 -26.38 -35.53
CA SER A 226 -13.95 -24.91 -35.47
C SER A 226 -12.89 -24.17 -36.29
N LYS A 227 -11.82 -24.86 -36.69
CA LYS A 227 -10.59 -24.32 -37.28
C LYS A 227 -9.89 -23.29 -36.38
N ILE A 228 -10.11 -23.36 -35.06
CA ILE A 228 -9.49 -22.45 -34.09
C ILE A 228 -8.22 -23.07 -33.53
N SER A 229 -7.28 -22.22 -33.19
CA SER A 229 -6.10 -22.56 -32.40
C SER A 229 -5.79 -21.43 -31.44
N TYR A 230 -5.12 -21.72 -30.33
CA TYR A 230 -4.82 -20.72 -29.31
C TYR A 230 -3.59 -21.16 -28.52
N PRO A 231 -2.87 -20.25 -27.86
CA PRO A 231 -1.69 -20.63 -27.12
C PRO A 231 -2.03 -21.47 -25.88
N LYS A 232 -1.23 -22.52 -25.69
CA LYS A 232 -1.14 -23.37 -24.50
C LYS A 232 0.32 -23.38 -24.08
N PHE A 233 0.62 -22.88 -22.90
CA PHE A 233 2.00 -22.72 -22.44
C PHE A 233 2.13 -22.81 -20.93
N LYS A 234 3.33 -23.14 -20.46
CA LYS A 234 3.71 -23.01 -19.05
C LYS A 234 4.08 -21.57 -18.74
N SER A 235 3.59 -21.02 -17.63
CA SER A 235 3.90 -19.65 -17.24
C SER A 235 5.41 -19.45 -17.07
N PRO A 236 5.96 -18.25 -17.32
CA PRO A 236 7.40 -18.00 -17.20
C PRO A 236 7.98 -18.26 -15.80
N SER A 237 7.17 -18.17 -14.75
CA SER A 237 7.56 -18.57 -13.39
C SER A 237 7.76 -20.08 -13.23
N GLY A 238 7.18 -20.87 -14.13
CA GLY A 238 7.12 -22.33 -14.08
C GLY A 238 5.99 -22.88 -13.20
N ASN A 239 5.15 -22.03 -12.61
CA ASN A 239 4.15 -22.44 -11.61
C ASN A 239 2.83 -22.90 -12.22
N TYR A 240 2.46 -22.39 -13.39
CA TYR A 240 1.12 -22.59 -13.95
C TYR A 240 1.17 -23.17 -15.36
N TYR A 241 0.23 -24.06 -15.67
CA TYR A 241 -0.03 -24.58 -17.01
C TYR A 241 -1.28 -23.89 -17.55
N ILE A 242 -1.13 -23.10 -18.61
CA ILE A 242 -2.17 -22.19 -19.09
C ILE A 242 -2.64 -22.68 -20.46
N SER A 243 -3.94 -22.92 -20.61
CA SER A 243 -4.63 -23.03 -21.91
C SER A 243 -5.50 -21.80 -22.06
N LEU A 244 -5.33 -21.03 -23.14
CA LEU A 244 -6.18 -19.86 -23.35
C LEU A 244 -7.65 -20.22 -23.57
N LYS A 245 -7.99 -21.48 -23.90
CA LYS A 245 -9.40 -21.90 -24.01
C LYS A 245 -9.96 -22.43 -22.70
N TYR A 246 -9.21 -23.30 -22.03
CA TYR A 246 -9.75 -24.03 -20.88
C TYR A 246 -9.38 -23.42 -19.53
N GLY A 247 -8.36 -22.55 -19.46
CA GLY A 247 -7.90 -21.92 -18.24
C GLY A 247 -6.67 -22.58 -17.63
N ILE A 248 -6.59 -22.59 -16.31
CA ILE A 248 -5.41 -23.07 -15.57
C ILE A 248 -5.53 -24.57 -15.32
N TRP A 249 -4.61 -25.34 -15.90
CA TRP A 249 -4.56 -26.78 -15.74
C TRP A 249 -3.92 -27.18 -14.40
N ASN A 250 -4.59 -28.07 -13.67
CA ASN A 250 -4.04 -28.72 -12.48
C ASN A 250 -3.64 -30.16 -12.82
N PRO A 251 -2.33 -30.49 -12.87
CA PRO A 251 -1.86 -31.83 -13.24
C PRO A 251 -2.20 -32.90 -12.20
N THR A 252 -2.48 -32.51 -10.94
CA THR A 252 -2.82 -33.44 -9.85
C THR A 252 -4.27 -33.88 -9.95
N THR A 253 -5.19 -32.93 -10.19
CA THR A 253 -6.63 -33.21 -10.29
C THR A 253 -7.08 -33.53 -11.71
N GLN A 254 -6.23 -33.27 -12.72
CA GLN A 254 -6.54 -33.38 -14.14
C GLN A 254 -7.77 -32.55 -14.57
N THR A 255 -7.87 -31.34 -14.03
CA THR A 255 -8.97 -30.42 -14.31
C THR A 255 -8.45 -29.05 -14.68
N TYR A 256 -9.21 -28.34 -15.52
CA TYR A 256 -8.99 -26.92 -15.76
C TYR A 256 -9.83 -26.05 -14.82
N ASN A 257 -9.29 -24.90 -14.46
CA ASN A 257 -10.03 -23.82 -13.80
C ASN A 257 -10.00 -22.58 -14.71
N HIS A 258 -11.10 -22.36 -15.43
CA HIS A 258 -11.26 -21.22 -16.33
C HIS A 258 -11.49 -19.90 -15.57
N ASP A 259 -12.16 -19.93 -14.41
CA ASP A 259 -12.50 -18.73 -13.64
C ASP A 259 -11.27 -17.95 -13.17
N ARG A 260 -10.13 -18.63 -13.01
CA ARG A 260 -8.83 -18.04 -12.65
C ARG A 260 -8.11 -17.39 -13.83
N LEU A 261 -8.55 -17.58 -15.08
CA LEU A 261 -7.94 -16.92 -16.23
C LEU A 261 -8.65 -15.58 -16.47
N CYS A 262 -7.90 -14.49 -16.44
CA CYS A 262 -8.40 -13.16 -16.76
C CYS A 262 -7.61 -12.59 -17.93
N ILE A 263 -8.28 -12.18 -19.01
CA ILE A 263 -7.62 -11.51 -20.13
C ILE A 263 -8.02 -10.04 -20.15
N VAL A 264 -7.01 -9.17 -20.22
CA VAL A 264 -7.16 -7.75 -20.51
C VAL A 264 -6.56 -7.47 -21.89
N ASP A 265 -7.38 -6.96 -22.80
CA ASP A 265 -6.98 -6.61 -24.16
C ASP A 265 -6.49 -5.16 -24.21
N PHE A 266 -5.33 -4.95 -24.83
CA PHE A 266 -4.67 -3.64 -24.92
C PHE A 266 -4.28 -3.32 -26.38
N PRO A 267 -5.26 -3.11 -27.27
CA PRO A 267 -5.01 -2.87 -28.69
C PRO A 267 -4.49 -1.46 -28.97
N VAL A 268 -3.81 -1.33 -30.12
CA VAL A 268 -3.33 -0.06 -30.67
C VAL A 268 -4.34 0.48 -31.68
N LEU A 269 -4.71 1.76 -31.55
CA LEU A 269 -5.61 2.46 -32.48
C LEU A 269 -4.88 2.91 -33.75
N LYS A 270 -5.24 2.38 -34.91
CA LYS A 270 -4.58 2.75 -36.18
C LYS A 270 -5.39 2.44 -37.43
N ALA A 271 -5.15 3.14 -38.53
CA ALA A 271 -5.73 2.81 -39.83
C ALA A 271 -5.09 1.52 -40.40
N HIS A 272 -5.86 0.75 -41.17
CA HIS A 272 -5.39 -0.53 -41.69
C HIS A 272 -5.88 -0.81 -43.11
N GLY A 273 -4.97 -1.31 -43.94
CA GLY A 273 -5.26 -1.51 -45.35
C GLY A 273 -6.31 -2.54 -45.70
N TRP A 274 -6.54 -3.54 -44.85
CA TRP A 274 -7.49 -4.62 -45.10
C TRP A 274 -8.74 -4.42 -44.27
N THR A 275 -8.65 -4.43 -42.94
CA THR A 275 -9.81 -4.23 -42.04
C THR A 275 -10.31 -2.78 -41.94
N GLY A 276 -9.65 -1.80 -42.55
CA GLY A 276 -9.96 -0.38 -42.32
C GLY A 276 -9.32 0.18 -41.05
N ALA A 277 -9.44 -0.49 -39.91
CA ALA A 277 -8.82 -0.11 -38.63
C ALA A 277 -8.17 -1.30 -37.88
N THR A 278 -7.16 -1.03 -37.03
CA THR A 278 -6.66 -1.98 -36.02
C THR A 278 -7.18 -1.58 -34.66
N LEU A 279 -7.92 -2.50 -34.04
CA LEU A 279 -8.67 -2.31 -32.79
C LEU A 279 -8.72 -3.66 -32.07
N ALA A 280 -9.47 -3.77 -30.98
CA ALA A 280 -9.53 -4.94 -30.07
C ALA A 280 -9.61 -6.29 -30.80
N ILE A 281 -10.52 -6.38 -31.77
CA ILE A 281 -10.80 -7.61 -32.50
C ILE A 281 -9.58 -8.06 -33.32
N LYS A 282 -8.88 -7.12 -33.97
CA LYS A 282 -7.68 -7.44 -34.73
C LYS A 282 -6.53 -7.84 -33.81
N ASN A 283 -6.44 -7.27 -32.61
CA ASN A 283 -5.44 -7.66 -31.64
C ASN A 283 -5.62 -9.13 -31.24
N TRP A 284 -6.87 -9.56 -31.06
CA TRP A 284 -7.21 -10.93 -30.71
C TRP A 284 -6.99 -11.95 -31.83
N ILE A 285 -7.09 -11.59 -33.11
CA ILE A 285 -6.72 -12.50 -34.22
C ILE A 285 -5.28 -12.99 -34.11
N GLY A 286 -4.39 -12.20 -33.49
CA GLY A 286 -3.00 -12.57 -33.23
C GLY A 286 -2.85 -13.80 -32.32
N VAL A 287 -3.88 -14.29 -31.64
CA VAL A 287 -3.76 -15.50 -30.82
C VAL A 287 -3.83 -16.80 -31.61
N LEU A 288 -3.94 -16.76 -32.94
CA LEU A 288 -3.97 -17.95 -33.79
C LEU A 288 -2.57 -18.46 -34.13
N THR A 289 -2.45 -19.76 -34.36
CA THR A 289 -1.23 -20.39 -34.90
C THR A 289 -1.05 -20.03 -36.36
N VAL A 290 0.22 -19.95 -36.78
CA VAL A 290 0.63 -19.83 -38.18
C VAL A 290 1.08 -21.17 -38.77
N ALA A 291 0.90 -22.27 -38.05
CA ALA A 291 1.20 -23.60 -38.56
C ALA A 291 0.20 -24.06 -39.62
N TYR A 292 0.71 -24.77 -40.64
CA TYR A 292 -0.08 -25.38 -41.73
C TYR A 292 -0.97 -24.40 -42.52
N GLN A 293 -0.59 -23.12 -42.61
CA GLN A 293 -1.40 -22.09 -43.30
C GLN A 293 -1.79 -22.46 -44.73
N ASN A 294 -0.84 -23.04 -45.49
CA ASN A 294 -1.10 -23.50 -46.86
C ASN A 294 -2.15 -24.61 -46.91
N GLU A 295 -2.11 -25.55 -45.99
CA GLU A 295 -3.01 -26.71 -45.95
C GLU A 295 -4.39 -26.35 -45.40
N ARG A 296 -4.44 -25.45 -44.41
CA ARG A 296 -5.67 -25.04 -43.71
C ARG A 296 -6.47 -23.99 -44.45
N TYR A 297 -5.76 -23.03 -45.05
CA TYR A 297 -6.35 -21.82 -45.61
C TYR A 297 -6.00 -21.59 -47.09
N GLY A 298 -5.05 -22.33 -47.66
CA GLY A 298 -4.56 -22.08 -49.02
C GLY A 298 -3.47 -21.01 -49.12
N GLY A 299 -2.86 -20.64 -47.98
CA GLY A 299 -1.73 -19.70 -47.88
C GLY A 299 -2.09 -18.37 -47.20
N ASP A 300 -1.11 -17.46 -47.10
CA ASP A 300 -1.21 -16.23 -46.31
C ASP A 300 -2.33 -15.29 -46.73
N GLY A 301 -2.54 -15.12 -48.05
CA GLY A 301 -3.56 -14.23 -48.61
C GLY A 301 -4.98 -14.73 -48.31
N PRO A 302 -5.32 -15.97 -48.71
CA PRO A 302 -6.58 -16.61 -48.35
C PRO A 302 -6.84 -16.67 -46.85
N MET A 303 -5.82 -16.96 -46.03
CA MET A 303 -5.92 -16.91 -44.57
C MET A 303 -6.34 -15.53 -44.06
N HIS A 304 -5.65 -14.47 -44.49
CA HIS A 304 -6.01 -13.11 -44.08
C HIS A 304 -7.41 -12.68 -44.57
N PHE A 305 -7.83 -13.16 -45.75
CA PHE A 305 -9.16 -12.90 -46.27
C PHE A 305 -10.24 -13.65 -45.46
N ASP A 306 -10.04 -14.94 -45.20
CA ASP A 306 -10.93 -15.76 -44.37
C ASP A 306 -11.05 -15.21 -42.94
N TYR A 307 -9.95 -14.70 -42.37
CA TYR A 307 -9.92 -14.05 -41.06
C TYR A 307 -10.76 -12.78 -40.99
N MET A 308 -10.90 -12.04 -42.08
CA MET A 308 -11.47 -10.69 -42.03
C MET A 308 -12.87 -10.60 -42.64
N PHE A 309 -13.16 -11.42 -43.66
CA PHE A 309 -14.30 -11.18 -44.55
C PHE A 309 -15.22 -12.40 -44.78
N SER A 310 -14.83 -13.62 -44.37
CA SER A 310 -15.66 -14.81 -44.63
C SER A 310 -16.85 -14.93 -43.67
N GLU A 311 -17.92 -15.64 -44.10
CA GLU A 311 -19.05 -16.07 -43.24
C GLU A 311 -18.62 -16.94 -42.05
N PHE A 312 -17.36 -17.36 -42.00
CA PHE A 312 -16.77 -18.08 -40.87
C PHE A 312 -16.13 -17.17 -39.82
N ALA A 313 -16.05 -15.85 -40.06
CA ALA A 313 -15.64 -14.77 -39.16
C ALA A 313 -14.84 -15.27 -37.94
N LEU A 314 -13.69 -15.87 -38.26
CA LEU A 314 -12.80 -16.48 -37.28
C LEU A 314 -12.45 -15.56 -36.09
N PRO A 315 -12.43 -14.21 -36.20
CA PRO A 315 -12.20 -13.34 -35.06
C PRO A 315 -13.28 -13.47 -33.99
N ALA A 316 -14.56 -13.56 -34.36
CA ALA A 316 -15.64 -13.78 -33.41
C ALA A 316 -15.53 -15.15 -32.72
N LYS A 317 -15.10 -16.17 -33.47
CA LYS A 317 -14.84 -17.51 -32.93
C LYS A 317 -13.60 -17.55 -32.02
N VAL A 318 -12.56 -16.81 -32.35
CA VAL A 318 -11.36 -16.65 -31.51
C VAL A 318 -11.69 -15.96 -30.19
N MET A 319 -12.60 -14.98 -30.21
CA MET A 319 -13.11 -14.36 -28.99
C MET A 319 -13.91 -15.33 -28.09
N GLN A 320 -14.28 -16.52 -28.59
CA GLN A 320 -14.86 -17.61 -27.79
C GLN A 320 -13.80 -18.50 -27.13
N VAL A 321 -12.51 -18.37 -27.47
CA VAL A 321 -11.41 -19.07 -26.77
C VAL A 321 -11.40 -18.60 -25.33
N THR A 322 -11.19 -17.30 -25.14
CA THR A 322 -11.50 -16.60 -23.89
C THR A 322 -11.88 -15.18 -24.27
N PHE A 323 -13.04 -14.73 -23.80
CA PHE A 323 -13.48 -13.36 -24.02
C PHE A 323 -12.71 -12.43 -23.07
N PRO A 324 -12.05 -11.36 -23.57
CA PRO A 324 -11.37 -10.40 -22.70
C PRO A 324 -12.37 -9.70 -21.79
N LYS A 325 -12.07 -9.69 -20.49
CA LYS A 325 -12.94 -9.08 -19.47
C LYS A 325 -12.83 -7.55 -19.45
N LEU A 326 -11.77 -7.01 -20.04
CA LEU A 326 -11.50 -5.59 -20.15
C LEU A 326 -10.74 -5.31 -21.45
N THR A 327 -11.13 -4.26 -22.15
CA THR A 327 -10.43 -3.71 -23.31
C THR A 327 -10.06 -2.27 -23.02
N ILE A 328 -8.78 -1.93 -23.11
CA ILE A 328 -8.29 -0.55 -23.01
C ILE A 328 -7.62 -0.20 -24.33
N ILE A 329 -8.20 0.77 -25.05
CA ILE A 329 -7.62 1.25 -26.31
C ILE A 329 -6.78 2.47 -26.01
N ASP A 330 -5.47 2.32 -26.14
CA ASP A 330 -4.53 3.43 -26.07
C ASP A 330 -4.54 4.18 -27.41
N ALA A 331 -5.05 5.40 -27.35
CA ALA A 331 -5.14 6.33 -28.45
C ALA A 331 -4.37 7.63 -28.12
N ALA A 332 -3.43 7.59 -27.17
CA ALA A 332 -2.59 8.75 -26.89
C ALA A 332 -1.87 9.20 -28.16
N TRP A 333 -1.45 8.20 -28.94
CA TRP A 333 -0.91 8.31 -30.28
C TRP A 333 -1.66 7.34 -31.20
N THR A 334 -1.79 7.72 -32.47
CA THR A 334 -2.46 6.91 -33.49
C THR A 334 -1.71 7.00 -34.83
N ASN A 335 -1.83 5.97 -35.66
CA ASN A 335 -1.35 6.01 -37.04
C ASN A 335 -2.54 6.23 -38.00
N PRO A 336 -2.63 7.37 -38.70
CA PRO A 336 -3.72 7.66 -39.64
C PRO A 336 -3.55 6.99 -41.01
N GLU A 337 -2.37 6.42 -41.28
CA GLU A 337 -1.99 5.90 -42.60
C GLU A 337 -2.27 4.41 -42.74
N ARG A 338 -2.61 4.01 -43.97
CA ARG A 338 -3.11 2.68 -44.32
C ARG A 338 -2.05 1.56 -44.22
N ASN A 339 -0.78 1.87 -44.54
CA ASN A 339 0.29 0.88 -44.77
C ASN A 339 1.60 1.36 -44.13
N TYR A 340 2.03 0.70 -43.05
CA TYR A 340 3.40 0.74 -42.50
C TYR A 340 4.11 2.12 -42.52
N GLY A 341 3.35 3.20 -42.40
CA GLY A 341 3.86 4.56 -42.51
C GLY A 341 4.45 5.02 -41.18
N ASN A 342 5.56 5.74 -41.22
CA ASN A 342 6.27 6.24 -40.04
C ASN A 342 5.64 7.52 -39.45
N ILE A 343 4.31 7.64 -39.50
CA ILE A 343 3.57 8.86 -39.11
C ILE A 343 2.71 8.59 -37.88
N ALA A 344 3.05 9.24 -36.76
CA ALA A 344 2.28 9.27 -35.52
C ALA A 344 1.53 10.60 -35.39
N ILE A 345 0.25 10.55 -35.02
CA ILE A 345 -0.51 11.72 -34.58
C ILE A 345 -0.83 11.55 -33.10
N GLN A 346 -0.50 12.56 -32.29
CA GLN A 346 -0.86 12.57 -30.87
C GLN A 346 -2.33 13.02 -30.72
N LEU A 347 -3.20 12.16 -30.17
CA LEU A 347 -4.59 12.52 -29.83
C LEU A 347 -4.76 12.79 -28.33
N LYS A 348 -3.86 12.27 -27.48
CA LYS A 348 -3.98 12.29 -26.01
C LYS A 348 -5.32 11.74 -25.53
N MET A 349 -5.73 10.60 -26.09
CA MET A 349 -7.00 9.95 -25.78
C MET A 349 -6.80 8.54 -25.22
N LEU A 350 -7.69 8.12 -24.35
CA LEU A 350 -7.72 6.76 -23.79
C LEU A 350 -9.18 6.36 -23.60
N LEU A 351 -9.50 5.07 -23.81
CA LEU A 351 -10.82 4.56 -23.49
C LEU A 351 -10.78 3.14 -22.95
N GLY A 352 -11.82 2.80 -22.19
CA GLY A 352 -12.02 1.48 -21.58
C GLY A 352 -13.44 0.96 -21.77
N SER A 353 -13.58 -0.35 -21.93
CA SER A 353 -14.88 -1.03 -21.93
C SER A 353 -14.72 -2.52 -21.61
N THR A 354 -15.76 -3.14 -21.06
CA THR A 354 -15.89 -4.60 -21.02
C THR A 354 -16.47 -5.18 -22.31
N ASP A 355 -16.95 -4.32 -23.23
CA ASP A 355 -17.37 -4.70 -24.58
C ASP A 355 -16.32 -4.22 -25.62
N PRO A 356 -15.45 -5.12 -26.12
CA PRO A 356 -14.44 -4.79 -27.12
C PRO A 356 -15.04 -4.24 -28.43
N PHE A 357 -16.29 -4.58 -28.77
CA PHE A 357 -16.94 -4.12 -30.00
C PHE A 357 -17.45 -2.69 -29.86
N ALA A 358 -18.07 -2.35 -28.74
CA ALA A 358 -18.50 -0.99 -28.46
C ALA A 358 -17.29 -0.04 -28.37
N ALA A 359 -16.23 -0.46 -27.68
CA ALA A 359 -14.95 0.27 -27.64
C ALA A 359 -14.37 0.47 -29.04
N SER A 360 -14.31 -0.59 -29.85
CA SER A 360 -13.75 -0.52 -31.21
C SER A 360 -14.60 0.35 -32.14
N TRP A 361 -15.93 0.26 -32.07
CA TRP A 361 -16.83 1.13 -32.83
C TRP A 361 -16.60 2.60 -32.48
N TYR A 362 -16.61 2.93 -31.18
CA TYR A 362 -16.45 4.30 -30.72
C TYR A 362 -15.10 4.89 -31.12
N ALA A 363 -14.01 4.15 -30.86
CA ALA A 363 -12.65 4.58 -31.17
C ALA A 363 -12.44 4.81 -32.68
N ALA A 364 -12.97 3.92 -33.53
CA ALA A 364 -12.92 4.11 -34.97
C ALA A 364 -13.63 5.41 -35.37
N LYS A 365 -14.89 5.57 -34.96
CA LYS A 365 -15.75 6.67 -35.37
C LYS A 365 -15.25 8.04 -34.94
N TYR A 366 -14.92 8.18 -33.65
CA TYR A 366 -14.69 9.49 -33.03
C TYR A 366 -13.22 9.84 -32.83
N MET A 367 -12.31 8.87 -32.88
CA MET A 367 -10.87 9.11 -32.68
C MET A 367 -10.08 8.91 -33.98
N LEU A 368 -10.25 7.77 -34.66
CA LEU A 368 -9.43 7.41 -35.83
C LEU A 368 -9.93 8.03 -37.14
N THR A 369 -11.21 7.88 -37.48
CA THR A 369 -11.79 8.37 -38.74
C THR A 369 -11.55 9.86 -38.99
N PRO A 370 -11.64 10.76 -37.98
CA PRO A 370 -11.37 12.19 -38.19
C PRO A 370 -9.94 12.49 -38.66
N VAL A 371 -8.96 11.68 -38.28
CA VAL A 371 -7.54 11.91 -38.61
C VAL A 371 -7.04 11.02 -39.75
N ALA A 372 -7.74 9.92 -40.03
CA ALA A 372 -7.38 8.94 -41.05
C ALA A 372 -7.19 9.57 -42.43
N TYR A 373 -6.27 9.02 -43.22
CA TYR A 373 -6.06 9.44 -44.61
C TYR A 373 -7.14 8.92 -45.55
N TYR A 374 -7.84 7.85 -45.13
CA TYR A 374 -8.93 7.21 -45.87
C TYR A 374 -10.15 7.04 -44.95
N PRO A 375 -10.82 8.16 -44.58
CA PRO A 375 -11.90 8.15 -43.58
C PRO A 375 -13.01 7.16 -43.93
N ASP A 376 -13.45 7.11 -45.20
CA ASP A 376 -14.49 6.19 -45.70
C ASP A 376 -14.22 4.70 -45.41
N ARG A 377 -12.95 4.32 -45.23
CA ARG A 377 -12.56 2.94 -44.92
C ARG A 377 -12.49 2.64 -43.44
N THR A 378 -12.19 3.65 -42.63
CA THR A 378 -12.11 3.55 -41.17
C THR A 378 -13.46 3.77 -40.49
N ASP A 379 -14.38 4.45 -41.16
CA ASP A 379 -15.69 4.80 -40.62
C ASP A 379 -16.50 3.53 -40.36
N PRO A 380 -16.84 3.23 -39.09
CA PRO A 380 -17.62 2.05 -38.73
C PRO A 380 -19.09 2.14 -39.13
N ASP A 381 -19.58 3.31 -39.55
CA ASP A 381 -20.98 3.54 -39.92
C ASP A 381 -21.18 3.68 -41.43
N ASN A 382 -20.11 3.79 -42.23
CA ASN A 382 -20.19 3.89 -43.68
C ASN A 382 -20.66 2.55 -44.31
N PRO A 383 -21.89 2.44 -44.86
CA PRO A 383 -22.39 1.19 -45.43
C PRO A 383 -21.58 0.78 -46.67
N GLY A 384 -21.12 -0.47 -46.72
CA GLY A 384 -20.18 -0.94 -47.76
C GLY A 384 -18.74 -0.45 -47.56
N GLY A 385 -18.48 0.29 -46.49
CA GLY A 385 -17.15 0.62 -46.00
C GLY A 385 -16.50 -0.61 -45.36
N VAL A 386 -15.21 -0.77 -45.60
CA VAL A 386 -14.51 -2.03 -45.28
C VAL A 386 -14.50 -2.36 -43.78
N TYR A 387 -14.35 -1.35 -42.91
CA TYR A 387 -14.43 -1.57 -41.47
C TYR A 387 -15.86 -1.88 -40.99
N ASN A 388 -16.88 -1.21 -41.54
CA ASN A 388 -18.29 -1.49 -41.23
C ASN A 388 -18.68 -2.93 -41.58
N GLU A 389 -18.27 -3.43 -42.75
CA GLU A 389 -18.53 -4.82 -43.16
C GLU A 389 -17.89 -5.82 -42.21
N CYS A 390 -16.60 -5.64 -41.89
CA CYS A 390 -15.88 -6.49 -40.94
C CYS A 390 -16.57 -6.50 -39.57
N LEU A 391 -16.80 -5.32 -39.00
CA LEU A 391 -17.37 -5.15 -37.67
C LEU A 391 -18.79 -5.72 -37.57
N THR A 392 -19.61 -5.54 -38.61
CA THR A 392 -20.98 -6.10 -38.66
C THR A 392 -20.95 -7.63 -38.68
N ASN A 393 -20.10 -8.23 -39.53
CA ASN A 393 -19.98 -9.69 -39.58
C ASN A 393 -19.51 -10.28 -38.25
N TRP A 394 -18.54 -9.64 -37.59
CA TRP A 394 -18.03 -10.11 -36.30
C TRP A 394 -19.10 -10.02 -35.20
N ILE A 395 -19.88 -8.94 -35.13
CA ILE A 395 -20.95 -8.78 -34.14
C ILE A 395 -22.05 -9.83 -34.33
N ASN A 396 -22.45 -10.10 -35.57
CA ASN A 396 -23.47 -11.12 -35.85
C ASN A 396 -23.04 -12.49 -35.29
N CYS A 397 -21.79 -12.89 -35.50
CA CYS A 397 -21.28 -14.15 -34.96
C CYS A 397 -21.19 -14.18 -33.42
N MET A 398 -20.95 -13.04 -32.78
CA MET A 398 -20.99 -12.95 -31.31
C MET A 398 -22.41 -13.09 -30.76
N HIS A 399 -23.40 -12.51 -31.46
CA HIS A 399 -24.83 -12.68 -31.11
C HIS A 399 -25.28 -14.13 -31.27
N ASP A 400 -24.88 -14.82 -32.33
CA ASP A 400 -25.13 -16.26 -32.54
C ASP A 400 -24.56 -17.13 -31.40
N SER A 401 -23.55 -16.60 -30.70
CA SER A 401 -22.85 -17.27 -29.60
C SER A 401 -23.28 -16.78 -28.22
N GLY A 402 -24.31 -15.93 -28.13
CA GLY A 402 -24.91 -15.46 -26.88
C GLY A 402 -24.19 -14.31 -26.17
N PHE A 403 -23.21 -13.66 -26.82
CA PHE A 403 -22.51 -12.52 -26.23
C PHE A 403 -23.30 -11.22 -26.40
N ALA A 404 -23.38 -10.44 -25.31
CA ALA A 404 -24.01 -9.12 -25.29
C ALA A 404 -23.02 -8.04 -25.73
N VAL A 405 -22.84 -7.90 -27.05
CA VAL A 405 -21.97 -6.88 -27.66
C VAL A 405 -22.76 -5.95 -28.58
N SER A 406 -22.33 -4.71 -28.76
CA SER A 406 -23.07 -3.73 -29.58
C SER A 406 -22.17 -2.75 -30.33
N LYS A 407 -22.64 -2.33 -31.52
CA LYS A 407 -22.21 -1.10 -32.22
C LYS A 407 -23.36 -0.10 -32.39
N ASP A 408 -24.54 -0.42 -31.87
CA ASP A 408 -25.74 0.42 -31.94
C ASP A 408 -25.66 1.47 -30.83
N SER A 409 -25.52 2.74 -31.21
CA SER A 409 -25.40 3.85 -30.26
C SER A 409 -26.61 3.97 -29.33
N SER A 410 -27.78 3.47 -29.73
CA SER A 410 -28.98 3.45 -28.88
C SER A 410 -28.93 2.40 -27.77
N LYS A 411 -27.88 1.56 -27.72
CA LYS A 411 -27.63 0.53 -26.71
C LYS A 411 -26.31 0.70 -25.95
N ILE A 412 -25.54 1.74 -26.29
CA ILE A 412 -24.24 2.02 -25.70
C ILE A 412 -24.37 3.29 -24.87
N SER A 413 -23.93 3.27 -23.61
CA SER A 413 -23.68 4.50 -22.86
C SER A 413 -22.20 4.89 -22.97
N VAL A 414 -21.94 6.17 -23.19
CA VAL A 414 -20.60 6.73 -23.27
C VAL A 414 -20.40 7.80 -22.20
N TYR A 415 -19.37 7.61 -21.40
CA TYR A 415 -19.05 8.42 -20.23
C TYR A 415 -17.69 9.09 -20.37
N ASP A 416 -17.60 10.37 -20.06
CA ASP A 416 -16.33 11.10 -19.90
C ASP A 416 -16.06 11.38 -18.42
N ARG A 417 -15.03 12.19 -18.12
CA ARG A 417 -14.66 12.58 -16.74
C ARG A 417 -15.79 13.29 -15.99
N SER A 418 -16.84 13.78 -16.65
CA SER A 418 -17.97 14.41 -15.96
C SER A 418 -18.71 13.42 -15.04
N VAL A 419 -18.60 12.11 -15.26
CA VAL A 419 -19.20 11.12 -14.32
C VAL A 419 -18.58 11.18 -12.93
N LEU A 420 -17.35 11.68 -12.81
CA LEU A 420 -16.73 11.96 -11.51
C LEU A 420 -17.40 13.18 -10.87
N SER A 421 -17.72 14.23 -11.65
CA SER A 421 -18.30 15.49 -11.17
C SER A 421 -19.74 15.40 -10.64
N ALA A 422 -20.44 14.28 -10.85
CA ALA A 422 -21.80 14.08 -10.36
C ALA A 422 -21.90 13.76 -8.86
N GLN A 423 -20.77 13.57 -8.17
CA GLN A 423 -20.74 13.38 -6.73
C GLN A 423 -20.74 14.72 -5.99
N SER A 424 -21.52 14.81 -4.91
CA SER A 424 -21.47 15.94 -3.99
C SER A 424 -20.03 16.15 -3.54
N THR A 425 -19.58 17.40 -3.57
CA THR A 425 -18.26 17.77 -3.06
C THR A 425 -18.39 18.41 -1.69
N PHE A 426 -17.31 18.37 -0.92
CA PHE A 426 -17.22 19.08 0.34
C PHE A 426 -15.91 19.86 0.42
N ASN A 427 -15.95 20.92 1.21
CA ASN A 427 -14.78 21.73 1.48
C ASN A 427 -14.09 21.24 2.74
N LEU A 428 -12.77 21.21 2.68
CA LEU A 428 -11.92 20.80 3.78
C LEU A 428 -10.68 21.68 3.86
N THR A 429 -10.29 21.96 5.10
CA THR A 429 -9.07 22.65 5.46
C THR A 429 -8.23 21.73 6.35
N VAL A 430 -7.02 21.41 5.92
CA VAL A 430 -6.08 20.56 6.67
C VAL A 430 -4.82 21.33 6.99
N SER A 431 -4.53 21.48 8.27
CA SER A 431 -3.29 22.08 8.76
C SER A 431 -2.22 21.01 8.98
N ILE A 432 -1.06 21.21 8.39
CA ILE A 432 0.13 20.35 8.44
C ILE A 432 1.26 21.12 9.11
N SER A 433 1.99 20.44 10.00
CA SER A 433 3.15 20.99 10.71
C SER A 433 4.43 20.76 9.92
N ASP A 434 5.49 21.52 10.24
CA ASP A 434 6.84 21.18 9.77
C ASP A 434 7.26 19.80 10.27
N GLY A 435 7.86 18.98 9.40
CA GLY A 435 8.26 17.61 9.70
C GLY A 435 7.19 16.56 9.39
N TRP A 436 7.14 15.50 10.19
CA TRP A 436 6.29 14.34 9.95
C TRP A 436 4.87 14.53 10.49
N ASN A 437 3.88 14.19 9.67
CA ASN A 437 2.47 14.35 9.98
C ASN A 437 1.71 13.04 9.69
N LEU A 438 0.69 12.77 10.51
CA LEU A 438 -0.32 11.76 10.20
C LEU A 438 -1.46 12.41 9.42
N VAL A 439 -1.64 11.97 8.18
CA VAL A 439 -2.58 12.55 7.22
C VAL A 439 -3.48 11.47 6.63
N SER A 440 -4.61 11.88 6.08
CA SER A 440 -5.48 11.02 5.28
C SER A 440 -6.08 11.80 4.13
N VAL A 441 -6.67 11.09 3.18
CA VAL A 441 -7.46 11.68 2.10
C VAL A 441 -8.90 11.22 2.30
N PRO A 442 -9.86 12.12 2.56
CA PRO A 442 -11.21 11.72 2.97
C PRO A 442 -12.17 11.42 1.82
N GLY A 443 -11.77 11.61 0.57
CA GLY A 443 -12.64 11.39 -0.58
C GLY A 443 -11.87 11.29 -1.89
N ILE A 444 -12.59 11.37 -3.01
CA ILE A 444 -11.97 11.21 -4.33
C ILE A 444 -11.69 12.54 -5.01
N ASN A 445 -10.51 12.67 -5.60
CA ASN A 445 -10.17 13.76 -6.47
C ASN A 445 -10.33 13.34 -7.95
N PRO A 446 -11.10 14.07 -8.77
CA PRO A 446 -11.21 13.81 -10.20
C PRO A 446 -9.90 13.98 -10.99
N ASP A 447 -8.94 14.75 -10.49
CA ASP A 447 -7.60 14.92 -11.10
C ASP A 447 -6.60 13.81 -10.70
N GLY A 448 -7.06 12.84 -9.90
CA GLY A 448 -6.31 11.63 -9.53
C GLY A 448 -5.86 11.58 -8.08
N GLN A 449 -5.59 10.36 -7.60
CA GLN A 449 -5.28 10.03 -6.21
C GLN A 449 -3.79 10.14 -5.85
N GLY A 450 -2.95 10.65 -6.74
CA GLY A 450 -1.50 10.71 -6.51
C GLY A 450 -1.15 11.51 -5.25
N VAL A 451 -0.17 11.05 -4.47
CA VAL A 451 0.30 11.76 -3.26
C VAL A 451 0.85 13.16 -3.58
N SER A 452 1.29 13.40 -4.82
CA SER A 452 1.69 14.73 -5.31
C SER A 452 0.52 15.66 -5.59
N ASN A 453 -0.65 15.11 -5.91
CA ASN A 453 -1.86 15.90 -6.12
C ASN A 453 -2.41 16.36 -4.77
N TRP A 454 -2.39 15.47 -3.78
CA TRP A 454 -2.89 15.78 -2.43
C TRP A 454 -1.91 16.62 -1.62
N TRP A 455 -0.61 16.36 -1.67
CA TRP A 455 0.35 17.09 -0.84
C TRP A 455 1.47 17.69 -1.69
N PRO A 456 1.17 18.75 -2.47
CA PRO A 456 2.22 19.54 -3.11
C PRO A 456 3.11 20.18 -2.03
N GLY A 457 4.44 20.04 -2.17
CA GLY A 457 5.42 20.54 -1.20
C GLY A 457 5.87 19.55 -0.13
N ARG A 458 5.32 18.32 -0.10
CA ARG A 458 5.86 17.24 0.72
C ARG A 458 7.33 16.96 0.36
N ILE A 459 8.08 16.38 1.30
CA ILE A 459 9.45 15.94 1.09
C ILE A 459 9.55 14.43 1.29
N GLY A 460 10.03 13.74 0.26
CA GLY A 460 10.24 12.29 0.29
C GLY A 460 8.95 11.48 0.12
N ASP A 461 9.03 10.23 0.53
CA ASP A 461 7.96 9.26 0.37
C ASP A 461 6.83 9.45 1.38
N VAL A 462 5.65 8.96 1.02
CA VAL A 462 4.49 8.85 1.91
C VAL A 462 4.34 7.38 2.29
N PHE A 463 4.08 7.10 3.56
CA PHE A 463 4.09 5.73 4.08
C PHE A 463 2.71 5.35 4.62
N LYS A 464 2.15 4.24 4.12
CA LYS A 464 1.09 3.52 4.83
C LYS A 464 1.69 2.52 5.80
N PHE A 465 0.85 1.96 6.67
CA PHE A 465 1.26 0.89 7.58
C PHE A 465 0.53 -0.42 7.27
N ASN A 466 1.29 -1.49 7.10
CA ASN A 466 0.79 -2.87 6.97
C ASN A 466 1.89 -3.83 7.44
N ASP A 467 1.87 -4.19 8.73
CA ASP A 467 2.95 -4.91 9.42
C ASP A 467 4.35 -4.30 9.19
N GLY A 468 4.39 -2.97 9.06
CA GLY A 468 5.58 -2.20 8.67
C GLY A 468 5.22 -1.01 7.78
N TYR A 469 6.14 -0.06 7.65
CA TYR A 469 5.94 1.10 6.79
C TYR A 469 6.18 0.73 5.32
N GLN A 470 5.19 1.03 4.48
CA GLN A 470 5.20 0.77 3.05
C GLN A 470 5.02 2.08 2.28
N ILE A 471 5.88 2.33 1.30
CA ILE A 471 5.81 3.52 0.45
C ILE A 471 4.57 3.43 -0.44
N ILE A 472 3.79 4.52 -0.49
CA ILE A 472 2.63 4.68 -1.35
C ILE A 472 2.77 5.88 -2.27
N THR A 473 1.92 5.88 -3.28
CA THR A 473 2.06 6.72 -4.48
C THR A 473 0.73 7.31 -4.90
N ALA A 474 -0.35 6.59 -4.58
CA ALA A 474 -1.71 7.04 -4.61
C ALA A 474 -2.36 6.76 -3.25
N THR A 475 -3.32 7.60 -2.88
CA THR A 475 -4.09 7.49 -1.65
C THR A 475 -5.42 6.81 -1.91
N THR A 476 -5.90 6.10 -0.90
CA THR A 476 -7.24 5.51 -0.82
C THR A 476 -8.03 6.18 0.29
N PRO A 477 -9.30 6.57 0.06
CA PRO A 477 -10.17 7.07 1.11
C PRO A 477 -10.34 6.09 2.28
N GLY A 478 -10.30 6.60 3.51
CA GLY A 478 -10.39 5.81 4.74
C GLY A 478 -9.05 5.27 5.25
N GLU A 479 -7.98 5.32 4.46
CA GLU A 479 -6.62 4.95 4.92
C GLU A 479 -5.87 6.17 5.48
N GLY A 480 -4.97 5.92 6.44
CA GLY A 480 -4.07 6.94 7.00
C GLY A 480 -2.62 6.74 6.57
N TYR A 481 -1.84 7.82 6.59
CA TYR A 481 -0.48 7.85 6.09
C TYR A 481 0.45 8.73 6.94
N TRP A 482 1.74 8.40 6.92
CA TRP A 482 2.81 9.31 7.31
C TRP A 482 3.29 10.09 6.10
N MET A 483 3.28 11.42 6.21
CA MET A 483 3.79 12.34 5.19
C MET A 483 4.70 13.38 5.86
N LYS A 484 5.88 13.61 5.27
CA LYS A 484 6.81 14.65 5.74
C LYS A 484 6.64 15.91 4.90
N HIS A 485 6.55 17.06 5.55
CA HIS A 485 6.50 18.37 4.90
C HIS A 485 7.65 19.26 5.41
N SER A 486 8.04 20.25 4.60
CA SER A 486 8.96 21.31 5.02
C SER A 486 8.20 22.61 5.24
N GLY A 487 8.26 23.12 6.46
CA GLY A 487 7.46 24.24 6.93
C GLY A 487 6.02 23.82 7.24
N ALA A 488 5.36 24.59 8.10
CA ALA A 488 3.93 24.43 8.32
C ALA A 488 3.15 24.90 7.09
N ARG A 489 2.03 24.23 6.79
CA ARG A 489 1.18 24.54 5.64
C ARG A 489 -0.29 24.29 5.96
N ILE A 490 -1.18 25.05 5.34
CA ILE A 490 -2.62 24.82 5.36
C ILE A 490 -3.02 24.46 3.94
N TYR A 491 -3.67 23.31 3.78
CA TYR A 491 -4.25 22.88 2.51
C TYR A 491 -5.75 23.16 2.52
N ASN A 492 -6.22 23.94 1.55
CA ASN A 492 -7.65 24.24 1.40
C ASN A 492 -8.21 23.64 0.11
N THR A 493 -9.41 23.09 0.19
CA THR A 493 -10.18 22.70 -0.99
C THR A 493 -10.51 23.94 -1.84
N GLY A 494 -10.19 23.89 -3.13
CA GLY A 494 -10.33 25.00 -4.08
C GLY A 494 -9.10 25.90 -4.20
N ASP A 495 -8.05 25.67 -3.40
CA ASP A 495 -6.73 26.32 -3.56
C ASP A 495 -5.70 25.27 -3.95
N GLU A 496 -5.08 24.61 -2.96
CA GLU A 496 -4.05 23.58 -3.21
C GLU A 496 -4.62 22.17 -3.20
N TRP A 497 -5.79 21.96 -2.60
CA TRP A 497 -6.55 20.72 -2.76
C TRP A 497 -7.62 20.92 -3.84
N PRO A 498 -7.72 20.02 -4.81
CA PRO A 498 -8.83 20.02 -5.76
C PRO A 498 -10.15 19.69 -5.07
N ALA A 499 -11.26 19.82 -5.78
CA ALA A 499 -12.58 19.50 -5.25
C ALA A 499 -12.62 18.03 -4.77
N ILE A 500 -13.01 17.82 -3.51
CA ILE A 500 -13.08 16.49 -2.91
C ILE A 500 -14.49 15.95 -3.10
N GLN A 501 -14.61 14.85 -3.82
CA GLN A 501 -15.86 14.12 -4.02
C GLN A 501 -16.15 13.23 -2.81
N ILE A 502 -17.37 13.31 -2.30
CA ILE A 502 -17.88 12.43 -1.24
C ILE A 502 -17.95 11.01 -1.77
N VAL A 503 -17.46 10.07 -0.98
CA VAL A 503 -17.45 8.64 -1.29
C VAL A 503 -18.26 7.88 -0.25
N SER A 504 -18.68 6.65 -0.58
CA SER A 504 -19.27 5.76 0.42
C SER A 504 -18.26 5.40 1.50
N HIS A 505 -18.69 5.34 2.77
CA HIS A 505 -17.84 4.97 3.90
C HIS A 505 -17.64 3.45 3.97
N ASN A 506 -16.91 2.92 3.00
CA ASN A 506 -16.61 1.50 2.94
C ASN A 506 -15.82 1.08 4.20
N SER A 507 -16.16 -0.08 4.77
CA SER A 507 -15.43 -0.61 5.91
C SER A 507 -13.97 -0.89 5.54
N ILE A 508 -13.05 -0.60 6.46
CA ILE A 508 -11.60 -0.71 6.23
C ILE A 508 -11.12 -2.10 6.66
N ASN A 509 -10.43 -2.80 5.77
CA ASN A 509 -9.76 -4.06 6.12
C ASN A 509 -8.65 -3.81 7.15
N ALA A 510 -8.69 -4.56 8.25
CA ALA A 510 -7.73 -4.40 9.34
C ALA A 510 -7.11 -5.75 9.76
N THR A 511 -5.80 -5.72 10.05
CA THR A 511 -5.07 -6.86 10.60
C THR A 511 -5.09 -6.84 12.13
N LYS A 512 -4.65 -7.94 12.76
CA LYS A 512 -4.39 -7.94 14.20
C LYS A 512 -3.21 -7.01 14.48
N GLY A 513 -3.33 -6.19 15.52
CA GLY A 513 -2.31 -5.19 15.88
C GLY A 513 -2.68 -3.79 15.40
N TRP A 514 -1.67 -2.96 15.17
CA TRP A 514 -1.84 -1.56 14.79
C TRP A 514 -2.23 -1.40 13.33
N ASN A 515 -3.26 -0.58 13.09
CA ASN A 515 -3.74 -0.19 11.78
C ASN A 515 -3.77 1.34 11.70
N LEU A 516 -3.41 1.90 10.55
CA LEU A 516 -3.40 3.34 10.32
C LEU A 516 -4.54 3.72 9.37
N ILE A 517 -5.51 4.48 9.88
CA ILE A 517 -6.77 4.80 9.20
C ILE A 517 -6.97 6.32 9.07
N GLY A 518 -7.95 6.72 8.25
CA GLY A 518 -8.40 8.10 8.09
C GLY A 518 -9.92 8.21 8.18
N GLY A 519 -10.43 9.43 8.39
CA GLY A 519 -11.86 9.73 8.29
C GLY A 519 -12.30 10.06 6.86
N TYR A 520 -13.62 10.14 6.65
CA TYR A 520 -14.25 10.63 5.41
C TYR A 520 -14.60 12.11 5.55
N GLU A 521 -15.72 12.61 5.04
CA GLU A 521 -16.04 14.05 5.02
C GLU A 521 -16.45 14.65 6.36
N ASN A 522 -16.86 13.81 7.33
CA ASN A 522 -17.38 14.25 8.62
C ASN A 522 -16.43 13.94 9.77
N SER A 523 -16.41 14.83 10.76
CA SER A 523 -15.77 14.56 12.06
C SER A 523 -16.71 13.76 12.97
N PHE A 524 -16.17 12.72 13.62
CA PHE A 524 -16.94 11.89 14.56
C PHE A 524 -16.09 11.46 15.76
N SER A 525 -16.76 11.10 16.86
CA SER A 525 -16.06 10.59 18.06
C SER A 525 -15.36 9.26 17.79
N THR A 526 -14.15 9.07 18.32
CA THR A 526 -13.43 7.78 18.30
C THR A 526 -14.25 6.63 18.86
N THR A 527 -15.19 6.92 19.74
CA THR A 527 -16.09 5.94 20.38
C THR A 527 -17.17 5.39 19.45
N ALA A 528 -17.41 6.03 18.30
CA ALA A 528 -18.39 5.61 17.31
C ALA A 528 -17.87 4.53 16.36
N LEU A 529 -16.55 4.28 16.34
CA LEU A 529 -15.98 3.21 15.52
C LEU A 529 -16.46 1.84 16.00
N THR A 530 -16.90 1.03 15.06
CA THR A 530 -17.26 -0.36 15.31
C THR A 530 -16.41 -1.29 14.47
N THR A 531 -16.49 -2.59 14.75
CA THR A 531 -15.72 -3.60 14.03
C THR A 531 -16.60 -4.76 13.62
N THR A 532 -16.17 -5.50 12.60
CA THR A 532 -16.78 -6.75 12.17
C THR A 532 -15.70 -7.84 12.12
N PRO A 533 -15.73 -8.85 13.01
CA PRO A 533 -16.62 -9.05 14.17
C PRO A 533 -16.59 -7.90 15.20
N PRO A 534 -17.65 -7.72 16.00
CA PRO A 534 -17.70 -6.63 16.98
C PRO A 534 -16.71 -6.80 18.13
N GLY A 535 -16.20 -5.68 18.64
CA GLY A 535 -15.39 -5.63 19.85
C GLY A 535 -13.89 -5.92 19.65
N LEU A 536 -13.35 -5.72 18.45
CA LEU A 536 -11.93 -5.96 18.17
C LEU A 536 -10.99 -4.83 18.62
N ILE A 537 -11.49 -3.60 18.78
CA ILE A 537 -10.66 -2.45 19.16
C ILE A 537 -10.18 -2.58 20.61
N ILE A 538 -8.88 -2.44 20.83
CA ILE A 538 -8.25 -2.47 22.15
C ILE A 538 -7.50 -1.17 22.45
N GLY A 539 -7.80 -0.56 23.60
CA GLY A 539 -7.16 0.68 24.04
C GLY A 539 -7.63 1.93 23.29
N PRO A 540 -6.95 3.07 23.53
CA PRO A 540 -7.29 4.33 22.90
C PRO A 540 -6.83 4.37 21.44
N ILE A 541 -7.51 5.23 20.67
CA ILE A 541 -7.10 5.61 19.32
C ILE A 541 -6.10 6.74 19.44
N TYR A 542 -5.03 6.71 18.67
CA TYR A 542 -3.98 7.71 18.74
C TYR A 542 -3.92 8.58 17.49
N LYS A 543 -3.76 9.89 17.69
CA LYS A 543 -3.28 10.83 16.67
C LYS A 543 -1.82 11.18 16.94
N TYR A 544 -1.21 11.94 16.03
CA TYR A 544 0.15 12.43 16.19
C TYR A 544 0.22 13.95 16.00
N SER A 545 0.93 14.64 16.90
CA SER A 545 1.18 16.09 16.80
C SER A 545 2.58 16.43 17.32
N VAL A 546 2.77 16.36 18.64
CA VAL A 546 4.05 16.44 19.34
C VAL A 546 4.18 15.14 20.14
N GLY A 547 4.49 14.05 19.44
CA GLY A 547 4.34 12.68 19.95
C GLY A 547 2.92 12.13 19.77
N TYR A 548 2.71 10.91 20.25
CA TYR A 548 1.41 10.24 20.18
C TYR A 548 0.43 10.76 21.23
N GLN A 549 -0.78 11.10 20.81
CA GLN A 549 -1.81 11.63 21.70
C GLN A 549 -3.10 10.84 21.53
N ILE A 550 -3.84 10.65 22.62
CA ILE A 550 -5.16 10.02 22.54
C ILE A 550 -6.07 10.94 21.70
N ALA A 551 -6.68 10.36 20.68
CA ALA A 551 -7.65 11.02 19.83
C ALA A 551 -9.05 10.91 20.45
N GLU A 552 -9.77 12.02 20.45
CA GLU A 552 -11.18 12.08 20.86
C GLU A 552 -12.13 12.03 19.66
N THR A 553 -11.65 12.54 18.54
CA THR A 553 -12.34 12.63 17.26
C THR A 553 -11.46 12.06 16.15
N LEU A 554 -12.11 11.54 15.11
CA LEU A 554 -11.52 11.32 13.79
C LEU A 554 -11.98 12.49 12.93
N ASP A 555 -11.04 13.34 12.57
CA ASP A 555 -11.27 14.53 11.75
C ASP A 555 -10.85 14.25 10.30
N PRO A 556 -11.63 14.74 9.32
CA PRO A 556 -11.31 14.61 7.89
C PRO A 556 -9.89 15.13 7.59
N GLY A 557 -9.13 14.38 6.79
CA GLY A 557 -7.80 14.79 6.33
C GLY A 557 -6.64 14.43 7.27
N TYR A 558 -6.92 13.87 8.44
CA TYR A 558 -5.93 13.44 9.43
C TYR A 558 -5.87 11.91 9.55
N GLY A 559 -4.70 11.39 9.90
CA GLY A 559 -4.47 9.95 10.12
C GLY A 559 -4.54 9.56 11.60
N TYR A 560 -5.02 8.35 11.88
CA TYR A 560 -5.27 7.84 13.23
C TYR A 560 -4.86 6.37 13.37
N TRP A 561 -4.26 6.02 14.50
CA TRP A 561 -3.85 4.66 14.84
C TRP A 561 -4.91 3.95 15.67
N VAL A 562 -5.28 2.74 15.25
CA VAL A 562 -6.23 1.86 15.94
C VAL A 562 -5.59 0.49 16.13
N ASN A 563 -5.64 -0.06 17.34
CA ASN A 563 -5.12 -1.39 17.65
C ASN A 563 -6.27 -2.41 17.73
N LEU A 564 -6.10 -3.58 17.10
CA LEU A 564 -7.08 -4.64 17.05
C LEU A 564 -6.57 -5.96 17.65
N THR A 565 -7.43 -6.66 18.40
CA THR A 565 -7.12 -7.97 18.98
C THR A 565 -7.12 -9.11 17.95
N GLY A 566 -7.68 -8.89 16.76
CA GLY A 566 -7.81 -9.87 15.68
C GLY A 566 -8.06 -9.22 14.32
N ARG A 567 -8.02 -10.00 13.24
CA ARG A 567 -8.34 -9.54 11.89
C ARG A 567 -9.84 -9.26 11.76
N GLY A 568 -10.21 -8.23 11.01
CA GLY A 568 -11.61 -7.88 10.77
C GLY A 568 -11.76 -6.63 9.91
N LEU A 569 -12.96 -6.05 9.94
CA LEU A 569 -13.26 -4.76 9.31
C LEU A 569 -13.43 -3.69 10.39
N ILE A 570 -12.94 -2.48 10.14
CA ILE A 570 -13.26 -1.27 10.91
C ILE A 570 -14.37 -0.53 10.16
N ASN A 571 -15.52 -0.36 10.80
CA ASN A 571 -16.65 0.33 10.19
C ASN A 571 -16.66 1.79 10.65
N ILE A 572 -16.56 2.71 9.69
CA ILE A 572 -16.67 4.15 9.92
C ILE A 572 -18.16 4.55 9.78
N PRO A 573 -18.74 5.31 10.71
CA PRO A 573 -20.16 5.70 10.64
C PRO A 573 -20.47 6.57 9.42
N ASP A 574 -21.64 6.37 8.81
CA ASP A 574 -22.17 7.19 7.70
C ASP A 574 -22.69 8.57 8.15
N ASP A 575 -23.17 8.69 9.39
CA ASP A 575 -23.81 9.89 9.92
C ASP A 575 -22.95 10.63 10.96
N PHE A 576 -23.32 11.88 11.26
CA PHE A 576 -22.79 12.65 12.39
C PHE A 576 -23.00 11.92 13.72
N ALA A 577 -22.02 11.14 14.15
CA ALA A 577 -21.99 10.56 15.49
C ALA A 577 -21.50 11.62 16.50
N LYS A 578 -22.45 12.42 17.04
CA LYS A 578 -22.17 13.29 18.19
C LYS A 578 -21.95 12.43 19.44
N GLY A 579 -20.69 12.34 19.86
CA GLY A 579 -20.28 11.77 21.13
C GLY A 579 -19.17 12.61 21.74
N VAL A 580 -19.04 12.59 23.07
CA VAL A 580 -17.89 13.21 23.75
C VAL A 580 -16.76 12.18 23.72
N GLY A 581 -15.58 12.58 23.24
CA GLY A 581 -14.38 11.74 23.33
C GLY A 581 -14.05 11.41 24.78
N LYS A 582 -13.39 10.28 25.00
CA LYS A 582 -13.18 9.70 26.33
C LYS A 582 -11.70 9.70 26.76
N ALA A 583 -10.92 10.72 26.39
CA ALA A 583 -9.50 10.76 26.77
C ALA A 583 -9.31 10.68 28.30
N ALA A 584 -10.16 11.37 29.06
CA ALA A 584 -10.17 11.34 30.53
C ALA A 584 -10.54 9.98 31.14
N GLU A 585 -11.11 9.04 30.38
CA GLU A 585 -11.36 7.68 30.87
C GLU A 585 -10.10 6.81 30.86
N TYR A 586 -9.13 7.13 30.00
CA TYR A 586 -7.88 6.37 29.88
C TYR A 586 -6.81 6.88 30.85
N ILE A 587 -6.71 8.19 31.06
CA ILE A 587 -5.68 8.80 31.91
C ILE A 587 -6.36 9.48 33.10
N LYS A 588 -5.98 9.09 34.32
CA LYS A 588 -6.53 9.68 35.55
C LYS A 588 -5.69 10.85 36.04
N GLU A 589 -6.33 11.82 36.67
CA GLU A 589 -5.66 13.04 37.18
C GLU A 589 -4.69 12.76 38.33
N ASP A 590 -4.93 11.69 39.11
CA ASP A 590 -4.12 11.30 40.27
C ASP A 590 -2.87 10.49 39.92
N TRP A 591 -2.65 10.19 38.63
CA TRP A 591 -1.47 9.46 38.18
C TRP A 591 -0.21 10.31 38.26
N GLY A 592 0.92 9.62 38.44
CA GLY A 592 2.23 10.22 38.32
C GLY A 592 2.48 10.67 36.89
N ARG A 593 3.06 11.85 36.71
CA ARG A 593 3.41 12.38 35.39
C ARG A 593 4.89 12.62 35.29
N ILE A 594 5.47 12.20 34.18
CA ILE A 594 6.87 12.45 33.83
C ILE A 594 6.84 13.32 32.57
N ILE A 595 7.17 14.58 32.73
CA ILE A 595 7.07 15.58 31.67
C ILE A 595 8.47 15.87 31.16
N ILE A 596 8.70 15.56 29.89
CA ILE A 596 9.99 15.77 29.22
C ILE A 596 9.80 16.78 28.11
N SER A 597 10.56 17.86 28.17
CA SER A 597 10.56 18.93 27.16
C SER A 597 11.93 19.08 26.53
N ASP A 598 11.97 19.26 25.21
CA ASP A 598 13.21 19.49 24.47
C ASP A 598 13.55 20.99 24.34
N ALA A 599 14.73 21.29 23.78
CA ALA A 599 15.20 22.66 23.60
C ALA A 599 14.38 23.48 22.58
N THR A 600 13.61 22.83 21.71
CA THR A 600 12.68 23.49 20.77
C THR A 600 11.34 23.85 21.41
N GLY A 601 11.10 23.37 22.64
CA GLY A 601 9.86 23.58 23.38
C GLY A 601 8.81 22.49 23.15
N LYS A 602 9.13 21.40 22.44
CA LYS A 602 8.25 20.22 22.36
C LYS A 602 8.21 19.53 23.71
N SER A 603 7.03 19.16 24.17
CA SER A 603 6.84 18.52 25.49
C SER A 603 5.96 17.28 25.37
N TYR A 604 6.30 16.24 26.13
CA TYR A 604 5.57 14.99 26.17
C TYR A 604 5.47 14.46 27.60
N THR A 605 4.34 13.80 27.90
CA THR A 605 4.05 13.27 29.24
C THR A 605 3.91 11.76 29.19
N LEU A 606 4.69 11.06 30.03
CA LEU A 606 4.50 9.66 30.37
C LEU A 606 3.83 9.52 31.74
N TYR A 607 3.14 8.40 31.95
CA TYR A 607 2.33 8.20 33.16
C TYR A 607 2.86 7.05 34.02
N ALA A 608 3.06 7.32 35.31
CA ALA A 608 3.37 6.32 36.31
C ALA A 608 2.08 5.90 37.03
N VAL A 609 1.81 4.59 37.07
CA VAL A 609 0.57 4.02 37.60
C VAL A 609 0.83 2.93 38.65
N ASN A 610 -0.21 2.55 39.38
CA ASN A 610 -0.14 1.44 40.34
C ASN A 610 -0.57 0.09 39.74
N ASP A 611 -0.34 -1.00 40.49
CA ASP A 611 -0.56 -2.40 40.11
C ASP A 611 -2.00 -2.76 39.68
N LYS A 612 -2.99 -1.89 39.89
CA LYS A 612 -4.41 -2.16 39.59
C LYS A 612 -4.83 -1.74 38.17
N VAL A 613 -3.92 -1.21 37.37
CA VAL A 613 -4.20 -0.73 36.01
C VAL A 613 -3.87 -1.81 34.98
N ASN A 614 -4.79 -2.07 34.04
CA ASN A 614 -4.52 -2.96 32.92
C ASN A 614 -3.60 -2.28 31.90
N LEU A 615 -2.29 -2.53 32.00
CA LEU A 615 -1.27 -1.89 31.17
C LEU A 615 -1.33 -2.28 29.68
N ASN A 616 -2.00 -3.39 29.32
CA ASN A 616 -2.05 -3.88 27.95
C ASN A 616 -2.78 -2.94 26.98
N ILE A 617 -3.60 -2.00 27.49
CA ILE A 617 -4.34 -1.05 26.66
C ILE A 617 -3.56 0.25 26.41
N TYR A 618 -2.37 0.43 27.01
CA TYR A 618 -1.57 1.66 26.93
C TYR A 618 -0.33 1.51 26.03
N GLU A 619 -0.31 0.47 25.21
CA GLU A 619 0.67 0.33 24.14
C GLU A 619 0.58 1.55 23.21
N LEU A 620 1.72 2.15 22.89
CA LEU A 620 1.77 3.22 21.90
C LEU A 620 1.85 2.62 20.49
N PRO A 621 1.39 3.37 19.48
CA PRO A 621 1.53 2.94 18.09
C PRO A 621 2.99 2.68 17.68
N PRO A 622 3.22 2.03 16.53
CA PRO A 622 4.55 1.79 15.98
C PRO A 622 5.38 3.06 15.98
N ARG A 623 6.70 2.93 16.16
CA ARG A 623 7.57 4.12 16.22
C ARG A 623 7.41 4.96 14.96
N PRO A 624 7.26 6.28 15.08
CA PRO A 624 7.15 7.13 13.90
C PRO A 624 8.42 7.04 13.05
N PRO A 625 8.38 7.50 11.78
CA PRO A 625 9.53 7.51 10.90
C PRO A 625 10.79 8.13 11.54
N ALA A 626 11.98 7.68 11.12
CA ALA A 626 13.23 8.06 11.75
C ALA A 626 13.43 9.58 11.88
N GLY A 627 13.97 10.00 13.03
CA GLY A 627 14.20 11.41 13.37
C GLY A 627 12.96 12.15 13.88
N THR A 628 11.82 11.48 14.00
CA THR A 628 10.59 12.05 14.57
C THR A 628 10.63 12.04 16.10
N PHE A 629 10.08 13.09 16.71
CA PHE A 629 9.97 13.23 18.17
C PHE A 629 9.07 12.13 18.74
N ASP A 630 9.63 11.27 19.59
CA ASP A 630 8.91 10.16 20.23
C ASP A 630 9.55 9.86 21.59
N ILE A 631 8.72 9.79 22.62
CA ILE A 631 9.12 9.49 23.99
C ILE A 631 8.17 8.42 24.51
N ARG A 632 8.71 7.31 25.03
CA ARG A 632 7.92 6.19 25.53
C ARG A 632 8.68 5.39 26.57
N PHE A 633 7.97 4.57 27.35
CA PHE A 633 8.64 3.54 28.14
C PHE A 633 9.26 2.48 27.22
N GLY A 634 10.32 1.82 27.68
CA GLY A 634 11.00 0.74 26.96
C GLY A 634 10.11 -0.48 26.70
N SER A 635 8.99 -0.60 27.43
CA SER A 635 7.91 -1.54 27.15
C SER A 635 7.08 -1.19 25.91
N GLY A 636 7.30 -0.01 25.31
CA GLY A 636 6.52 0.51 24.19
C GLY A 636 5.25 1.25 24.59
N ARG A 637 5.04 1.53 25.88
CA ARG A 637 3.79 2.10 26.43
C ARG A 637 3.91 3.58 26.79
N ILE A 638 2.77 4.25 26.91
CA ILE A 638 2.67 5.62 27.46
C ILE A 638 2.53 5.63 29.00
N ALA A 639 2.04 4.54 29.58
CA ALA A 639 1.83 4.37 31.01
C ALA A 639 2.50 3.08 31.49
N GLU A 640 3.14 3.12 32.67
CA GLU A 640 3.87 1.97 33.23
C GLU A 640 3.84 1.96 34.75
N ASN A 641 3.97 0.77 35.34
CA ASN A 641 4.14 0.60 36.77
C ASN A 641 5.61 0.71 37.17
N ILE A 642 5.95 1.74 37.93
CA ILE A 642 7.32 2.06 38.33
C ILE A 642 7.66 1.60 39.76
N ASN A 643 6.70 0.97 40.46
CA ASN A 643 6.81 0.65 41.89
C ASN A 643 7.49 -0.71 42.14
N GLN A 644 7.51 -1.58 41.14
CA GLN A 644 7.99 -2.96 41.25
C GLN A 644 9.43 -3.16 40.74
N SER A 645 9.88 -2.34 39.80
CA SER A 645 11.19 -2.42 39.17
C SER A 645 11.59 -1.09 38.54
N PHE A 646 12.86 -0.95 38.18
CA PHE A 646 13.27 0.16 37.31
C PHE A 646 12.57 0.07 35.96
N GLN A 647 12.28 1.22 35.37
CA GLN A 647 11.75 1.35 34.03
C GLN A 647 12.73 2.14 33.17
N ILE A 648 12.69 1.89 31.87
CA ILE A 648 13.49 2.63 30.89
C ILE A 648 12.54 3.59 30.19
N ILE A 649 12.92 4.85 30.07
CA ILE A 649 12.33 5.80 29.13
C ILE A 649 13.26 5.89 27.93
N GLU A 650 12.72 5.73 26.73
CA GLU A 650 13.45 5.90 25.48
C GLU A 650 12.96 7.14 24.77
N MET A 651 13.91 7.93 24.26
CA MET A 651 13.66 9.22 23.62
C MET A 651 14.34 9.25 22.25
N THR A 652 13.61 9.68 21.23
CA THR A 652 14.13 9.86 19.87
C THR A 652 13.64 11.17 19.27
N GLY A 653 14.43 11.76 18.37
CA GLY A 653 14.05 13.01 17.71
C GLY A 653 13.95 14.21 18.66
N ILE A 654 14.72 14.20 19.75
CA ILE A 654 14.78 15.24 20.78
C ILE A 654 15.97 16.17 20.56
N GLU A 655 15.83 17.44 20.94
CA GLU A 655 16.93 18.41 20.97
C GLU A 655 17.34 18.78 22.41
N HIS A 656 18.64 18.76 22.69
CA HIS A 656 19.17 19.08 24.01
C HIS A 656 19.45 20.59 24.18
N PRO A 657 19.41 21.13 25.42
CA PRO A 657 19.16 20.42 26.67
C PRO A 657 17.69 20.00 26.82
N ILE A 658 17.48 18.77 27.31
CA ILE A 658 16.14 18.34 27.70
C ILE A 658 15.86 18.78 29.13
N LYS A 659 14.63 19.20 29.39
CA LYS A 659 14.07 19.54 30.69
C LYS A 659 13.16 18.41 31.15
N LEU A 660 13.35 17.92 32.38
CA LEU A 660 12.50 16.90 32.99
C LEU A 660 11.89 17.45 34.29
N THR A 661 10.58 17.33 34.42
CA THR A 661 9.80 17.64 35.62
C THR A 661 8.81 16.50 35.91
N VAL A 662 8.34 16.38 37.15
CA VAL A 662 7.38 15.34 37.56
C VAL A 662 6.17 15.92 38.27
N GLU A 663 5.06 15.19 38.32
CA GLU A 663 3.89 15.52 39.14
C GLU A 663 3.37 14.26 39.83
N ASN A 664 2.87 14.38 41.07
CA ASN A 664 2.29 13.29 41.87
C ASN A 664 3.22 12.09 42.17
N ILE A 665 4.52 12.17 41.88
CA ILE A 665 5.53 11.13 42.13
C ILE A 665 6.88 11.75 42.50
N ASN A 666 7.74 10.94 43.13
CA ASN A 666 9.16 11.21 43.29
C ASN A 666 9.96 10.17 42.49
N LEU A 667 11.00 10.60 41.79
CA LEU A 667 11.79 9.73 40.93
C LEU A 667 13.28 9.81 41.21
N ARG A 668 13.93 8.65 41.28
CA ARG A 668 15.38 8.56 41.07
C ARG A 668 15.65 8.38 39.58
N LEU A 669 16.66 9.08 39.08
CA LEU A 669 17.04 9.12 37.67
C LEU A 669 18.49 8.71 37.46
N GLN A 670 18.71 7.82 36.50
CA GLN A 670 20.03 7.40 36.05
C GLN A 670 20.10 7.43 34.52
N ASP A 671 21.30 7.54 33.97
CA ASP A 671 21.53 7.31 32.55
C ASP A 671 21.58 5.81 32.21
N GLU A 672 21.71 5.47 30.93
CA GLU A 672 21.77 4.09 30.47
C GLU A 672 23.00 3.29 30.96
N THR A 673 24.03 3.97 31.47
CA THR A 673 25.21 3.35 32.07
C THR A 673 25.06 3.11 33.57
N GLY A 674 23.95 3.58 34.16
CA GLY A 674 23.65 3.50 35.58
C GLY A 674 24.27 4.65 36.39
N ILE A 675 24.85 5.66 35.74
CA ILE A 675 25.34 6.86 36.43
C ILE A 675 24.14 7.66 36.89
N GLU A 676 24.16 8.05 38.17
CA GLU A 676 23.09 8.83 38.77
C GLU A 676 23.04 10.25 38.18
N ILE A 677 21.86 10.62 37.67
CA ILE A 677 21.54 11.96 37.21
C ILE A 677 20.91 12.75 38.37
N ASN A 678 20.02 12.10 39.13
CA ASN A 678 19.39 12.69 40.30
C ASN A 678 18.91 11.61 41.28
N GLU A 679 19.13 11.84 42.57
CA GLU A 679 18.76 10.92 43.65
C GLU A 679 17.26 10.92 43.98
N ASN A 680 16.60 12.08 43.93
CA ASN A 680 15.22 12.31 44.37
C ASN A 680 14.60 13.54 43.69
N LEU A 681 14.06 13.37 42.48
CA LEU A 681 13.36 14.42 41.77
C LEU A 681 11.93 14.54 42.28
N LYS A 682 11.59 15.68 42.87
CA LYS A 682 10.25 15.95 43.43
C LYS A 682 9.40 16.79 42.47
N PRO A 683 8.06 16.87 42.65
CA PRO A 683 7.18 17.59 41.75
C PRO A 683 7.45 19.08 41.50
N VAL A 684 8.23 19.73 42.37
CA VAL A 684 8.59 21.15 42.24
C VAL A 684 9.98 21.35 41.64
N ASP A 685 10.73 20.26 41.45
CA ASP A 685 12.10 20.28 40.99
C ASP A 685 12.15 20.23 39.46
N GLU A 686 13.22 20.78 38.90
CA GLU A 686 13.51 20.77 37.47
C GLU A 686 14.94 20.28 37.25
N ILE A 687 15.10 19.33 36.33
CA ILE A 687 16.42 18.88 35.87
C ILE A 687 16.60 19.23 34.40
N LYS A 688 17.79 19.77 34.08
CA LYS A 688 18.24 19.97 32.70
C LYS A 688 19.38 19.03 32.36
N ILE A 689 19.23 18.27 31.29
CA ILE A 689 20.24 17.31 30.82
C ILE A 689 20.82 17.82 29.51
N HIS A 690 22.07 18.31 29.58
CA HIS A 690 22.81 18.85 28.44
C HIS A 690 23.52 17.79 27.59
N ASN A 691 23.75 16.59 28.13
CA ASN A 691 24.49 15.54 27.45
C ASN A 691 23.65 14.95 26.30
N THR A 692 24.05 15.21 25.06
CA THR A 692 23.38 14.76 23.83
C THR A 692 23.47 13.26 23.57
N SER A 693 24.29 12.53 24.32
CA SER A 693 24.39 11.06 24.21
C SER A 693 23.28 10.36 25.00
N ILE A 694 22.59 11.05 25.92
CA ILE A 694 21.55 10.47 26.77
C ILE A 694 20.22 10.47 26.02
N ASN A 695 19.93 9.35 25.36
CA ASN A 695 18.65 9.09 24.67
C ASN A 695 17.77 8.09 25.45
N LYS A 696 18.27 7.59 26.58
CA LYS A 696 17.56 6.69 27.49
C LYS A 696 17.75 7.14 28.92
N LEU A 697 16.69 7.04 29.71
CA LEU A 697 16.71 7.29 31.16
C LEU A 697 16.24 6.04 31.88
N ILE A 698 16.96 5.65 32.92
CA ILE A 698 16.52 4.64 33.87
C ILE A 698 15.84 5.37 35.02
N ILE A 699 14.60 5.00 35.30
CA ILE A 699 13.79 5.59 36.38
C ILE A 699 13.41 4.52 37.40
N THR A 700 13.35 4.90 38.66
CA THR A 700 12.75 4.12 39.75
C THR A 700 11.96 5.05 40.65
N GLU A 701 10.80 4.60 41.11
CA GLU A 701 10.12 5.31 42.18
C GLU A 701 10.99 5.30 43.44
N GLU A 702 11.27 6.47 44.00
CA GLU A 702 11.88 6.53 45.31
C GLU A 702 10.79 6.34 46.36
N LEU A 703 10.69 5.11 46.86
CA LEU A 703 9.85 4.80 48.01
C LEU A 703 10.49 5.40 49.26
N THR A 704 10.35 6.71 49.48
CA THR A 704 10.45 7.24 50.84
C THR A 704 9.39 6.52 51.65
N PRO A 705 9.76 5.71 52.65
CA PRO A 705 8.77 4.95 53.37
C PRO A 705 7.82 5.91 54.09
N ASN A 706 6.51 5.80 53.87
CA ASN A 706 5.58 6.80 54.43
C ASN A 706 5.39 6.70 55.94
N ASN A 707 5.85 5.61 56.58
CA ASN A 707 5.65 5.34 57.99
C ASN A 707 6.92 4.83 58.66
N PHE A 708 7.05 5.12 59.96
CA PHE A 708 7.95 4.37 60.82
C PHE A 708 7.50 2.91 60.91
N ALA A 709 8.46 1.98 60.84
CA ALA A 709 8.20 0.56 61.08
C ALA A 709 9.44 -0.11 61.67
N LEU A 710 9.27 -0.90 62.73
CA LEU A 710 10.27 -1.86 63.18
C LEU A 710 9.82 -3.24 62.72
N GLU A 711 10.67 -4.01 62.04
CA GLU A 711 10.34 -5.37 61.61
C GLU A 711 10.72 -6.41 62.66
N GLN A 712 10.10 -7.59 62.57
CA GLN A 712 10.51 -8.73 63.39
C GLN A 712 11.93 -9.16 63.00
N ASN A 713 12.82 -9.30 63.97
CA ASN A 713 14.19 -9.75 63.73
C ASN A 713 14.17 -11.13 63.05
N TYR A 714 15.08 -11.36 62.10
CA TYR A 714 15.20 -12.64 61.42
C TYR A 714 16.66 -13.12 61.39
N PRO A 715 16.92 -14.40 61.76
CA PRO A 715 15.96 -15.37 62.30
C PRO A 715 15.43 -14.99 63.70
N ASN A 716 14.26 -15.51 64.10
CA ASN A 716 13.78 -15.47 65.49
C ASN A 716 13.00 -16.76 65.83
N PRO A 717 13.49 -17.64 66.73
CA PRO A 717 14.71 -17.50 67.53
C PRO A 717 16.00 -17.46 66.71
N PHE A 718 17.07 -16.86 67.25
CA PHE A 718 18.36 -16.71 66.56
C PHE A 718 19.52 -17.34 67.33
N ASN A 719 20.59 -17.72 66.59
CA ASN A 719 21.84 -18.28 67.12
C ASN A 719 22.99 -18.17 66.07
N PRO A 720 24.13 -17.51 66.34
CA PRO A 720 24.36 -16.53 67.41
C PRO A 720 23.91 -15.12 67.02
N SER A 721 23.61 -14.84 65.74
CA SER A 721 23.23 -13.50 65.25
C SER A 721 21.86 -13.43 64.58
N THR A 722 21.32 -12.22 64.50
CA THR A 722 20.06 -11.89 63.83
C THR A 722 20.17 -10.54 63.14
N THR A 723 19.39 -10.33 62.08
CA THR A 723 19.20 -9.01 61.47
C THR A 723 17.93 -8.36 62.00
N ILE A 724 18.01 -7.07 62.34
CA ILE A 724 16.87 -6.23 62.71
C ILE A 724 16.71 -5.19 61.60
N SER A 725 15.58 -5.25 60.88
CA SER A 725 15.24 -4.28 59.83
C SER A 725 14.25 -3.24 60.37
N TYR A 726 14.44 -1.98 59.98
CA TYR A 726 13.54 -0.89 60.37
C TYR A 726 13.49 0.20 59.30
N THR A 727 12.47 1.04 59.41
CA THR A 727 12.09 2.03 58.41
C THR A 727 11.82 3.38 59.10
N ILE A 728 12.36 4.46 58.53
CA ILE A 728 12.11 5.83 58.99
C ILE A 728 11.63 6.71 57.83
N PRO A 729 10.57 7.53 58.02
CA PRO A 729 9.93 8.27 56.93
C PRO A 729 10.61 9.59 56.57
N ALA A 730 11.43 10.13 57.46
CA ALA A 730 12.17 11.38 57.25
C ALA A 730 13.43 11.39 58.13
N SER A 731 14.35 12.30 57.82
CA SER A 731 15.58 12.48 58.58
C SER A 731 15.26 12.72 60.06
N SER A 732 15.79 11.86 60.91
CA SER A 732 15.50 11.88 62.35
C SER A 732 16.60 11.22 63.16
N PHE A 733 16.71 11.61 64.43
CA PHE A 733 17.63 10.96 65.36
C PHE A 733 17.06 9.62 65.80
N VAL A 734 17.75 8.53 65.44
CA VAL A 734 17.29 7.16 65.67
C VAL A 734 18.09 6.51 66.80
N THR A 735 17.37 5.89 67.71
CA THR A 735 17.95 5.00 68.73
C THR A 735 17.36 3.60 68.60
N LEU A 736 18.22 2.60 68.42
CA LEU A 736 17.85 1.19 68.43
C LEU A 736 18.62 0.51 69.55
N LYS A 737 17.91 0.03 70.57
CA LYS A 737 18.50 -0.53 71.80
C LYS A 737 17.92 -1.88 72.14
N VAL A 738 18.73 -2.74 72.73
CA VAL A 738 18.37 -4.07 73.23
C VAL A 738 18.25 -4.03 74.75
N TYR A 739 17.24 -4.71 75.29
CA TYR A 739 16.90 -4.78 76.71
C TYR A 739 16.68 -6.22 77.16
N ASP A 740 16.96 -6.49 78.44
CA ASP A 740 16.56 -7.74 79.09
C ASP A 740 15.10 -7.72 79.55
N VAL A 741 14.64 -8.82 80.16
CA VAL A 741 13.26 -8.95 80.68
C VAL A 741 12.93 -8.03 81.85
N LEU A 742 13.94 -7.47 82.53
CA LEU A 742 13.78 -6.50 83.62
C LEU A 742 13.77 -5.05 83.11
N GLY A 743 14.04 -4.84 81.81
CA GLY A 743 14.13 -3.53 81.19
C GLY A 743 15.50 -2.88 81.31
N ASN A 744 16.54 -3.62 81.73
CA ASN A 744 17.91 -3.09 81.71
C ASN A 744 18.40 -3.02 80.27
N GLU A 745 19.06 -1.91 79.92
CA GLU A 745 19.71 -1.75 78.61
C GLU A 745 20.93 -2.66 78.52
N ILE A 746 20.95 -3.49 77.47
CA ILE A 746 21.98 -4.50 77.23
C ILE A 746 22.95 -4.06 76.14
N ALA A 747 22.43 -3.45 75.07
CA ALA A 747 23.25 -2.94 73.97
C ALA A 747 22.54 -1.77 73.27
N THR A 748 23.32 -0.83 72.76
CA THR A 748 22.86 0.20 71.82
C THR A 748 23.40 -0.17 70.44
N LEU A 749 22.49 -0.43 69.49
CA LEU A 749 22.81 -0.85 68.12
C LEU A 749 22.88 0.34 67.16
N VAL A 750 22.05 1.36 67.39
CA VAL A 750 22.02 2.61 66.62
C VAL A 750 21.77 3.76 67.60
N ASN A 751 22.50 4.86 67.43
CA ASN A 751 22.34 6.09 68.21
C ASN A 751 22.89 7.29 67.44
N GLU A 752 22.26 7.60 66.31
CA GLU A 752 22.74 8.61 65.37
C GLU A 752 21.59 9.20 64.55
N GLU A 753 21.86 10.30 63.86
CA GLU A 753 20.95 10.89 62.90
C GLU A 753 20.97 10.08 61.59
N LYS A 754 19.80 9.66 61.11
CA LYS A 754 19.64 8.89 59.87
C LYS A 754 18.68 9.61 58.91
N PRO A 755 18.97 9.65 57.60
CA PRO A 755 18.02 10.15 56.60
C PRO A 755 16.79 9.24 56.45
N GLY A 756 15.72 9.69 55.79
CA GLY A 756 14.56 8.81 55.51
C GLY A 756 14.98 7.57 54.69
N GLY A 757 14.53 6.38 55.08
CA GLY A 757 14.94 5.14 54.40
C GLY A 757 14.67 3.85 55.18
N LYS A 758 15.07 2.73 54.58
CA LYS A 758 15.09 1.39 55.20
C LYS A 758 16.50 1.03 55.63
N TYR A 759 16.63 0.45 56.81
CA TYR A 759 17.90 0.13 57.44
C TYR A 759 17.89 -1.28 58.01
N GLU A 760 19.05 -1.91 58.02
CA GLU A 760 19.27 -3.22 58.64
C GLU A 760 20.48 -3.15 59.56
N VAL A 761 20.36 -3.76 60.74
CA VAL A 761 21.45 -3.85 61.71
C VAL A 761 21.56 -5.28 62.19
N GLU A 762 22.75 -5.86 62.06
CA GLU A 762 23.06 -7.17 62.63
C GLU A 762 23.30 -7.04 64.14
N PHE A 763 22.67 -7.91 64.91
CA PHE A 763 22.90 -8.07 66.33
C PHE A 763 23.51 -9.45 66.61
N SER A 764 24.73 -9.45 67.13
CA SER A 764 25.42 -10.64 67.64
C SER A 764 25.88 -10.36 69.08
N PRO A 765 25.26 -10.99 70.10
CA PRO A 765 25.68 -10.84 71.50
C PRO A 765 27.14 -11.21 71.72
N GLU A 766 27.67 -12.18 70.97
CA GLU A 766 29.06 -12.63 71.12
C GLU A 766 30.09 -11.50 70.90
N GLN A 767 29.74 -10.49 70.10
CA GLN A 767 30.61 -9.37 69.78
C GLN A 767 30.47 -8.19 70.75
N THR A 768 29.42 -8.17 71.57
CA THR A 768 29.07 -7.01 72.43
C THR A 768 29.00 -7.36 73.91
N ILE A 769 28.30 -8.44 74.28
CA ILE A 769 28.13 -8.90 75.67
C ILE A 769 27.66 -10.37 75.70
N SER A 770 28.29 -11.23 76.50
CA SER A 770 27.91 -12.65 76.56
C SER A 770 26.54 -12.84 77.24
N LEU A 771 25.51 -12.98 76.42
CA LEU A 771 24.13 -13.24 76.85
C LEU A 771 23.83 -14.75 76.98
N SER A 772 22.89 -15.08 77.87
CA SER A 772 22.33 -16.42 78.06
C SER A 772 21.15 -16.66 77.12
N SER A 773 20.82 -17.92 76.81
CA SER A 773 19.59 -18.28 76.09
C SER A 773 18.37 -17.69 76.82
N GLY A 774 17.48 -17.01 76.10
CA GLY A 774 16.40 -16.28 76.74
C GLY A 774 15.66 -15.30 75.83
N ILE A 775 14.69 -14.61 76.44
CA ILE A 775 13.89 -13.58 75.78
C ILE A 775 14.56 -12.23 75.99
N TYR A 776 14.69 -11.46 74.91
CA TYR A 776 15.17 -10.09 74.90
C TYR A 776 14.19 -9.20 74.15
N PHE A 777 14.29 -7.90 74.35
CA PHE A 777 13.48 -6.92 73.64
C PHE A 777 14.38 -5.94 72.92
N TYR A 778 14.00 -5.52 71.73
CA TYR A 778 14.65 -4.42 71.04
C TYR A 778 13.63 -3.33 70.75
N ARG A 779 14.06 -2.08 70.93
CA ARG A 779 13.21 -0.90 70.82
C ARG A 779 13.83 0.09 69.84
N LEU A 780 13.04 0.47 68.85
CA LEU A 780 13.32 1.59 67.98
C LEU A 780 12.62 2.83 68.53
N GLN A 781 13.36 3.92 68.67
CA GLN A 781 12.82 5.22 69.03
C GLN A 781 13.37 6.30 68.10
N SER A 782 12.47 7.09 67.53
CA SER A 782 12.80 8.27 66.74
C SER A 782 11.70 9.33 66.92
N GLY A 783 12.05 10.49 67.46
CA GLY A 783 11.08 11.52 67.83
C GLY A 783 10.02 11.00 68.81
N SER A 784 8.74 11.07 68.43
CA SER A 784 7.60 10.56 69.18
C SER A 784 7.27 9.08 68.90
N PHE A 785 7.90 8.48 67.88
CA PHE A 785 7.68 7.07 67.54
C PHE A 785 8.52 6.17 68.44
N ILE A 786 7.86 5.19 69.08
CA ILE A 786 8.50 4.15 69.88
C ILE A 786 7.82 2.82 69.56
N GLU A 787 8.59 1.86 69.05
CA GLU A 787 8.12 0.50 68.83
C GLU A 787 9.09 -0.49 69.49
N THR A 788 8.57 -1.50 70.17
CA THR A 788 9.36 -2.54 70.84
C THR A 788 8.92 -3.91 70.36
N LYS A 789 9.87 -4.75 69.98
CA LYS A 789 9.63 -6.15 69.59
C LYS A 789 10.47 -7.10 70.43
N LYS A 790 10.00 -8.35 70.46
CA LYS A 790 10.60 -9.44 71.23
C LYS A 790 11.48 -10.29 70.32
N MET A 791 12.67 -10.65 70.79
CA MET A 791 13.54 -11.63 70.17
C MET A 791 13.91 -12.74 71.16
N ILE A 792 14.25 -13.92 70.64
CA ILE A 792 14.60 -15.10 71.43
C ILE A 792 15.99 -15.57 70.99
N LEU A 793 16.95 -15.54 71.92
CA LEU A 793 18.29 -16.09 71.71
C LEU A 793 18.30 -17.57 72.12
N LEU A 794 18.71 -18.44 71.21
CA LEU A 794 19.02 -19.85 71.51
C LEU A 794 20.54 -20.01 71.54
N ARG A 795 21.07 -20.41 72.69
CA ARG A 795 22.47 -20.77 72.86
C ARG A 795 22.57 -22.15 73.48
#